data_AF-A0A843X0A8-F1
#
_entry.id   AF-A0A843X0A8-F1
#
_cell.length_a   1.000
_cell.length_b   1.000
_cell.length_c   1.000
_cell.angle_alpha   90.00
_cell.angle_beta   90.00
_cell.angle_gamma   90.00
#
_symmetry.space_group_name_H-M   'P 1'
#
loop_
_entity.id
_entity.type
_entity.pdbx_description
1 polymer ?
#
loop_
_entity_poly.entity_id
_entity_poly.type
_entity_poly.pdbx_seq_one_letter_code
_entity_poly.pdbx_strand_id
1 'polypeptide(L)'
;MAPPNLSEESVVCPSAVDGPLKPTPPLTLSDRTFSVNGHPFLHDVPLNVVATPASTVVPDATGTFVGFDSPDGVARSWHTFPIGRLLGIRFMSIFRFKVWWTTHWVGDRGRDVEHETQIMILDRSGDGARPYILLLPLVEGPFRACLQPGADDNIEVCVESGSTRVTESSFRSLVFVHSGGDPFALVRDAMKVVRAHLGTFRLLEEKTPPGIVDKFGWCTWDAFYLKVQPDGVWEGVKGLVEGGCPPGLVLIDDGWQSICHDEDDPASGQEGMNRTSAGEQMPCRLIRFQENYKFRDYKSPVDGESSGMGAFTRDLKAAFKSVEHVYVWHALCGYWGGLRPGTPGLPESKVVAPKLTPGLQTTMEDLAVDKIVNNGVGLVPPEKVGEMYEGLHGHLASVGINGVKVDVIQLLEMLCEEYGGRVELAKAYYKALSDSVKRHFNGNGVIASMEHCNDFMFLGTESICLGRVGDDFWCTDPSGDPNGTFWLQGCHMVHCSYNSLWMGNFIHPDWDMFQSTHACAQFHAASRAISGGPIYISDSVGQHDFRLLKSLVLPDGTILRCSHYALPTRDCLFLDPLHDGKTMLKIWNLNKYTGVLGVFNCQGGGWCRQARRNKCASEFSHTVSATARPAYIEWSHGKKPIPIDGVEIFAVYSFRAGKLALLKPEDGINITLDPFNFELLTVSPVKTLSSSRKTAVQFAPIGLANMLNTGGAIESVEFADGEGVKVAVKGAGEMKAFSSEKPTSCLVNGEEAPFTYEDNVVSLQVAWPGSSEPTLVEYFF
;
A
#
# COMPACT_ATOMS: atom_id res chain seq x y z
N MET A 1 -40.49 -57.94 12.49
CA MET A 1 -39.91 -57.39 13.74
C MET A 1 -38.84 -56.39 13.37
N ALA A 2 -38.92 -55.16 13.86
CA ALA A 2 -37.83 -54.18 13.92
C ALA A 2 -37.32 -54.11 15.37
N PRO A 3 -36.28 -53.31 15.73
CA PRO A 3 -34.88 -53.20 15.24
C PRO A 3 -33.87 -53.42 16.44
N PRO A 4 -32.57 -53.03 16.40
CA PRO A 4 -32.18 -51.61 16.63
C PRO A 4 -30.89 -51.07 15.93
N ASN A 5 -31.00 -49.79 15.57
CA ASN A 5 -30.08 -48.63 15.71
C ASN A 5 -28.57 -48.75 15.46
N LEU A 6 -28.12 -48.05 14.40
CA LEU A 6 -26.88 -47.27 14.39
C LEU A 6 -27.24 -45.83 14.02
N SER A 7 -26.91 -44.90 14.91
CA SER A 7 -27.14 -43.46 14.77
C SER A 7 -26.10 -42.83 13.84
N GLU A 8 -26.59 -42.13 12.82
CA GLU A 8 -25.83 -41.19 12.00
C GLU A 8 -25.43 -39.96 12.83
N GLU A 9 -24.14 -39.72 13.00
CA GLU A 9 -23.62 -38.38 13.29
C GLU A 9 -23.43 -37.67 11.96
N SER A 10 -24.44 -36.88 11.58
CA SER A 10 -24.34 -35.94 10.47
C SER A 10 -23.36 -34.83 10.85
N VAL A 11 -22.16 -34.84 10.28
CA VAL A 11 -21.31 -33.64 10.21
C VAL A 11 -21.99 -32.68 9.24
N VAL A 12 -22.78 -31.76 9.80
CA VAL A 12 -23.38 -30.65 9.04
C VAL A 12 -22.27 -29.64 8.75
N CYS A 13 -21.78 -29.66 7.51
CA CYS A 13 -20.96 -28.60 6.95
C CYS A 13 -21.74 -27.28 6.97
N PRO A 14 -21.12 -26.13 7.33
CA PRO A 14 -21.75 -24.84 7.07
C PRO A 14 -21.66 -24.58 5.55
N SER A 15 -22.79 -24.81 4.88
CA SER A 15 -23.02 -24.34 3.51
C SER A 15 -22.73 -22.83 3.43
N ALA A 16 -22.03 -22.41 2.38
CA ALA A 16 -22.02 -21.03 1.91
C ALA A 16 -23.48 -20.58 1.74
N VAL A 17 -23.92 -19.63 2.57
CA VAL A 17 -25.22 -18.97 2.43
C VAL A 17 -24.94 -17.51 2.19
N ASP A 18 -24.99 -17.11 0.92
CA ASP A 18 -25.31 -15.74 0.55
C ASP A 18 -26.78 -15.49 0.92
N GLY A 19 -26.95 -14.88 2.09
CA GLY A 19 -28.13 -14.11 2.44
C GLY A 19 -27.70 -12.66 2.70
N PRO A 20 -28.64 -11.70 2.78
CA PRO A 20 -28.31 -10.36 3.26
C PRO A 20 -27.55 -10.48 4.59
N LEU A 21 -26.43 -9.76 4.72
CA LEU A 21 -25.60 -9.68 5.94
C LEU A 21 -26.49 -9.84 7.17
N LYS A 22 -26.39 -10.99 7.85
CA LYS A 22 -27.06 -11.17 9.15
C LYS A 22 -26.69 -9.97 10.01
N PRO A 23 -27.64 -9.31 10.70
CA PRO A 23 -27.34 -8.14 11.50
C PRO A 23 -26.17 -8.45 12.42
N THR A 24 -25.13 -7.60 12.39
CA THR A 24 -23.96 -7.77 13.23
C THR A 24 -24.42 -7.84 14.68
N PRO A 25 -24.15 -8.93 15.39
CA PRO A 25 -24.64 -9.11 16.75
C PRO A 25 -24.02 -8.08 17.69
N PRO A 26 -24.75 -7.61 18.70
CA PRO A 26 -24.29 -6.52 19.54
C PRO A 26 -23.05 -6.94 20.34
N LEU A 27 -22.02 -6.10 20.30
CA LEU A 27 -20.91 -6.13 21.25
C LEU A 27 -21.44 -5.74 22.62
N THR A 28 -21.14 -6.54 23.64
CA THR A 28 -21.60 -6.29 25.02
C THR A 28 -20.41 -6.20 25.97
N LEU A 29 -20.51 -5.28 26.93
CA LEU A 29 -19.66 -5.23 28.12
C LEU A 29 -20.54 -5.56 29.33
N SER A 30 -20.37 -6.75 29.87
CA SER A 30 -21.13 -7.24 31.05
C SER A 30 -20.18 -7.98 31.99
N ASP A 31 -20.34 -7.80 33.30
CA ASP A 31 -19.51 -8.45 34.31
C ASP A 31 -18.00 -8.32 34.03
N ARG A 32 -17.58 -7.10 33.66
CA ARG A 32 -16.18 -6.75 33.33
C ARG A 32 -15.59 -7.60 32.20
N THR A 33 -16.42 -8.07 31.27
CA THR A 33 -16.00 -8.88 30.13
C THR A 33 -16.63 -8.35 28.84
N PHE A 34 -15.79 -8.08 27.84
CA PHE A 34 -16.28 -7.81 26.49
C PHE A 34 -16.58 -9.12 25.77
N SER A 35 -17.76 -9.20 25.17
CA SER A 35 -18.23 -10.37 24.42
C SER A 35 -18.92 -9.98 23.11
N VAL A 36 -18.91 -10.91 22.16
CA VAL A 36 -19.71 -10.84 20.92
C VAL A 36 -20.35 -12.21 20.71
N ASN A 37 -21.66 -12.27 20.44
CA ASN A 37 -22.39 -13.55 20.36
C ASN A 37 -22.24 -14.45 21.60
N GLY A 38 -22.04 -13.86 22.79
CA GLY A 38 -21.76 -14.64 24.00
C GLY A 38 -20.35 -15.26 24.05
N HIS A 39 -19.49 -14.99 23.07
CA HIS A 39 -18.08 -15.38 23.08
C HIS A 39 -17.23 -14.24 23.67
N PRO A 40 -16.63 -14.42 24.85
CA PRO A 40 -15.81 -13.40 25.50
C PRO A 40 -14.45 -13.26 24.83
N PHE A 41 -13.97 -12.02 24.66
CA PHE A 41 -12.68 -11.75 24.00
C PHE A 41 -11.73 -10.82 24.78
N LEU A 42 -12.23 -10.01 25.72
CA LEU A 42 -11.41 -9.33 26.71
C LEU A 42 -12.00 -9.50 28.10
N HIS A 43 -11.17 -9.92 29.05
CA HIS A 43 -11.56 -10.19 30.44
C HIS A 43 -11.07 -9.10 31.40
N ASP A 44 -11.57 -9.10 32.63
CA ASP A 44 -11.10 -8.23 33.73
C ASP A 44 -11.13 -6.72 33.40
N VAL A 45 -12.00 -6.29 32.48
CA VAL A 45 -12.13 -4.90 32.00
C VAL A 45 -12.31 -3.95 33.21
N PRO A 46 -11.48 -2.90 33.34
CA PRO A 46 -11.60 -1.95 34.46
C PRO A 46 -12.94 -1.22 34.49
N LEU A 47 -13.39 -0.83 35.69
CA LEU A 47 -14.69 -0.16 35.89
C LEU A 47 -14.78 1.23 35.28
N ASN A 48 -13.65 1.87 35.02
CA ASN A 48 -13.55 3.19 34.43
C ASN A 48 -13.37 3.16 32.91
N VAL A 49 -13.48 1.99 32.28
CA VAL A 49 -13.63 1.86 30.83
C VAL A 49 -15.10 2.10 30.48
N VAL A 50 -15.33 2.97 29.51
CA VAL A 50 -16.66 3.34 29.04
C VAL A 50 -16.89 2.76 27.65
N ALA A 51 -17.99 2.02 27.47
CA ALA A 51 -18.38 1.45 26.19
C ALA A 51 -19.67 2.12 25.70
N THR A 52 -19.59 2.77 24.54
CA THR A 52 -20.69 3.54 23.94
C THR A 52 -21.05 2.94 22.59
N PRO A 53 -22.28 2.43 22.39
CA PRO A 53 -22.69 1.88 21.09
C PRO A 53 -22.54 2.93 19.97
N ALA A 54 -22.03 2.51 18.82
CA ALA A 54 -21.78 3.40 17.68
C ALA A 54 -23.04 4.12 17.19
N SER A 55 -24.19 3.44 17.27
CA SER A 55 -25.51 3.96 16.92
C SER A 55 -25.93 5.21 17.69
N THR A 56 -25.31 5.50 18.83
CA THR A 56 -25.57 6.73 19.61
C THR A 56 -24.95 7.99 18.99
N VAL A 57 -23.93 7.82 18.15
CA VAL A 57 -23.20 8.92 17.49
C VAL A 57 -23.42 8.91 15.98
N VAL A 58 -23.40 7.72 15.38
CA VAL A 58 -23.62 7.50 13.95
C VAL A 58 -24.88 6.65 13.78
N PRO A 59 -26.00 7.21 13.29
CA PRO A 59 -27.25 6.47 13.12
C PRO A 59 -27.05 5.16 12.34
N ASP A 60 -27.73 4.10 12.76
CA ASP A 60 -27.70 2.75 12.17
C ASP A 60 -26.33 2.05 12.15
N ALA A 61 -25.28 2.66 12.73
CA ALA A 61 -23.97 2.05 12.82
C ALA A 61 -23.93 0.91 13.86
N THR A 62 -23.18 -0.14 13.54
CA THR A 62 -22.84 -1.23 14.46
C THR A 62 -21.40 -1.10 14.93
N GLY A 63 -21.10 -1.64 16.12
CA GLY A 63 -19.82 -1.45 16.79
C GLY A 63 -19.95 -0.64 18.07
N THR A 64 -18.83 -0.46 18.76
CA THR A 64 -18.77 0.19 20.06
C THR A 64 -17.54 1.08 20.14
N PHE A 65 -17.73 2.32 20.55
CA PHE A 65 -16.66 3.23 20.94
C PHE A 65 -16.27 2.96 22.40
N VAL A 66 -14.97 2.78 22.63
CA VAL A 66 -14.39 2.55 23.95
C VAL A 66 -13.59 3.78 24.36
N GLY A 67 -13.92 4.30 25.53
CA GLY A 67 -13.26 5.42 26.18
C GLY A 67 -12.88 5.09 27.62
N PHE A 68 -12.48 6.11 28.36
CA PHE A 68 -11.88 5.96 29.68
C PHE A 68 -12.03 7.24 30.50
N ASP A 69 -12.21 7.08 31.82
CA ASP A 69 -12.05 8.15 32.80
C ASP A 69 -10.82 7.88 33.68
N SER A 70 -9.97 8.90 33.88
CA SER A 70 -8.80 8.78 34.75
C SER A 70 -9.23 8.39 36.17
N PRO A 71 -8.69 7.29 36.76
CA PRO A 71 -9.11 6.82 38.09
C PRO A 71 -8.96 7.89 39.18
N ASP A 72 -8.00 8.77 39.04
CA ASP A 72 -7.70 9.87 39.96
C ASP A 72 -8.31 11.22 39.55
N GLY A 73 -9.01 11.27 38.40
CA GLY A 73 -9.59 12.49 37.84
C GLY A 73 -8.57 13.55 37.40
N VAL A 74 -7.27 13.22 37.34
CA VAL A 74 -6.23 14.19 37.01
C VAL A 74 -6.04 14.26 35.49
N ALA A 75 -6.15 15.47 34.94
CA ALA A 75 -5.90 15.74 33.54
C ALA A 75 -4.39 15.65 33.22
N ARG A 76 -4.05 14.94 32.14
CA ARG A 76 -2.67 14.76 31.65
C ARG A 76 -2.61 14.85 30.14
N SER A 77 -1.42 15.14 29.63
CA SER A 77 -1.11 15.11 28.20
C SER A 77 -0.81 13.71 27.67
N TRP A 78 -0.64 12.76 28.59
CA TRP A 78 -0.31 11.37 28.32
C TRP A 78 -0.99 10.46 29.35
N HIS A 79 -1.68 9.43 28.87
CA HIS A 79 -2.33 8.39 29.69
C HIS A 79 -2.04 7.01 29.13
N THR A 80 -1.98 6.02 30.03
CA THR A 80 -2.03 4.60 29.69
C THR A 80 -3.07 3.92 30.55
N PHE A 81 -3.95 3.12 29.95
CA PHE A 81 -4.94 2.38 30.70
C PHE A 81 -5.27 1.03 30.06
N PRO A 82 -5.53 -0.02 30.87
CA PRO A 82 -5.91 -1.31 30.34
C PRO A 82 -7.37 -1.31 29.86
N ILE A 83 -7.63 -1.99 28.75
CA ILE A 83 -8.99 -2.24 28.22
C ILE A 83 -9.46 -3.69 28.42
N GLY A 84 -8.64 -4.50 29.10
CA GLY A 84 -8.93 -5.88 29.46
C GLY A 84 -7.83 -6.86 29.02
N ARG A 85 -7.91 -8.08 29.52
CA ARG A 85 -6.97 -9.16 29.27
C ARG A 85 -7.36 -9.97 28.05
N LEU A 86 -6.41 -10.14 27.14
CA LEU A 86 -6.53 -11.02 25.98
C LEU A 86 -5.84 -12.35 26.28
N LEU A 87 -6.57 -13.46 26.17
CA LEU A 87 -6.10 -14.78 26.57
C LEU A 87 -6.39 -15.83 25.47
N GLY A 88 -5.34 -16.29 24.78
CA GLY A 88 -5.41 -17.44 23.89
C GLY A 88 -6.27 -17.24 22.64
N ILE A 89 -6.43 -16.00 22.18
CA ILE A 89 -7.10 -15.67 20.92
C ILE A 89 -6.03 -15.11 20.00
N ARG A 90 -5.74 -15.84 18.92
CA ARG A 90 -4.79 -15.38 17.91
C ARG A 90 -5.21 -14.02 17.36
N PHE A 91 -4.24 -13.16 17.14
CA PHE A 91 -4.46 -11.87 16.51
C PHE A 91 -3.40 -11.59 15.46
N MET A 92 -3.76 -10.72 14.53
CA MET A 92 -2.82 -9.98 13.71
C MET A 92 -2.95 -8.49 14.07
N SER A 93 -1.88 -7.76 13.92
CA SER A 93 -1.82 -6.34 14.24
C SER A 93 -0.85 -5.62 13.32
N ILE A 94 -1.01 -4.31 13.22
CA ILE A 94 -0.08 -3.43 12.50
C ILE A 94 0.40 -2.38 13.49
N PHE A 95 1.72 -2.31 13.70
CA PHE A 95 2.34 -1.43 14.67
C PHE A 95 3.49 -0.63 14.06
N ARG A 96 3.83 0.53 14.65
CA ARG A 96 4.97 1.33 14.20
C ARG A 96 6.26 0.74 14.75
N PHE A 97 7.05 0.12 13.87
CA PHE A 97 8.37 -0.39 14.24
C PHE A 97 9.46 0.68 14.07
N LYS A 98 9.21 1.71 13.26
CA LYS A 98 9.99 2.95 13.14
C LYS A 98 9.05 4.15 13.29
N VAL A 99 9.60 5.35 13.46
CA VAL A 99 8.79 6.59 13.42
C VAL A 99 7.97 6.65 12.11
N TRP A 100 8.55 6.31 10.97
CA TRP A 100 7.89 6.51 9.69
C TRP A 100 7.00 5.34 9.25
N TRP A 101 7.28 4.13 9.76
CA TRP A 101 6.88 2.89 9.11
C TRP A 101 6.23 1.89 10.07
N THR A 102 5.26 1.16 9.52
CA THR A 102 4.53 0.09 10.21
C THR A 102 4.81 -1.27 9.60
N THR A 103 4.64 -2.30 10.42
CA THR A 103 4.74 -3.70 9.98
C THR A 103 3.70 -4.56 10.70
N HIS A 104 3.51 -5.76 10.15
CA HIS A 104 2.64 -6.79 10.67
C HIS A 104 3.25 -7.49 11.89
N TRP A 105 2.39 -7.86 12.85
CA TRP A 105 2.76 -8.68 13.99
C TRP A 105 1.62 -9.61 14.42
N VAL A 106 1.97 -10.79 14.93
CA VAL A 106 1.02 -11.81 15.43
C VAL A 106 1.31 -12.19 16.87
N GLY A 107 0.28 -12.61 17.58
CA GLY A 107 0.36 -13.15 18.93
C GLY A 107 -0.96 -13.78 19.35
N ASP A 108 -1.07 -14.21 20.62
CA ASP A 108 -2.34 -14.75 21.15
C ASP A 108 -2.74 -14.23 22.53
N ARG A 109 -1.92 -13.36 23.12
CA ARG A 109 -2.15 -12.74 24.43
C ARG A 109 -1.87 -11.24 24.43
N GLY A 110 -2.41 -10.52 25.41
CA GLY A 110 -2.18 -9.07 25.51
C GLY A 110 -0.71 -8.69 25.69
N ARG A 111 0.10 -9.55 26.32
CA ARG A 111 1.56 -9.32 26.43
C ARG A 111 2.31 -9.37 25.10
N ASP A 112 1.72 -9.98 24.07
CA ASP A 112 2.35 -10.15 22.75
C ASP A 112 2.15 -8.92 21.86
N VAL A 113 1.24 -8.00 22.23
CA VAL A 113 1.01 -6.75 21.50
C VAL A 113 2.30 -5.92 21.51
N GLU A 114 2.62 -5.30 20.37
CA GLU A 114 3.74 -4.36 20.26
C GLU A 114 3.29 -2.93 20.59
N HIS A 115 4.21 -2.11 21.06
CA HIS A 115 3.94 -0.69 21.26
C HIS A 115 3.60 0.00 19.93
N GLU A 116 2.83 1.09 19.99
CA GLU A 116 2.40 1.83 18.79
C GLU A 116 1.57 0.99 17.81
N THR A 117 0.80 0.01 18.31
CA THR A 117 -0.14 -0.77 17.50
C THR A 117 -1.35 0.11 17.11
N GLN A 118 -1.62 0.21 15.82
CA GLN A 118 -2.63 1.11 15.25
C GLN A 118 -3.92 0.42 14.81
N ILE A 119 -3.85 -0.88 14.62
CA ILE A 119 -4.99 -1.73 14.29
C ILE A 119 -4.66 -3.14 14.74
N MET A 120 -5.66 -3.83 15.30
CA MET A 120 -5.55 -5.22 15.73
C MET A 120 -6.83 -5.96 15.33
N ILE A 121 -6.68 -7.14 14.74
CA ILE A 121 -7.80 -8.02 14.39
C ILE A 121 -7.62 -9.32 15.18
N LEU A 122 -8.65 -9.73 15.90
CA LEU A 122 -8.72 -11.02 16.59
C LEU A 122 -9.34 -12.06 15.67
N ASP A 123 -8.73 -13.24 15.61
CA ASP A 123 -9.16 -14.39 14.83
C ASP A 123 -10.45 -15.02 15.41
N ARG A 124 -11.17 -15.73 14.55
CA ARG A 124 -12.39 -16.48 14.84
C ARG A 124 -12.16 -17.82 15.58
N SER A 125 -11.12 -17.91 16.41
CA SER A 125 -10.55 -19.11 17.07
C SER A 125 -11.43 -20.38 17.15
N GLY A 126 -10.88 -21.53 16.73
CA GLY A 126 -11.33 -22.89 17.12
C GLY A 126 -12.37 -23.55 16.20
N ASP A 127 -13.63 -23.18 16.36
CA ASP A 127 -14.80 -23.76 15.68
C ASP A 127 -15.49 -22.76 14.72
N GLY A 128 -14.97 -21.54 14.62
CA GLY A 128 -15.56 -20.46 13.81
C GLY A 128 -16.83 -19.84 14.41
N ALA A 129 -17.18 -20.16 15.66
CA ALA A 129 -18.37 -19.63 16.32
C ALA A 129 -18.23 -18.13 16.67
N ARG A 130 -17.01 -17.69 17.01
CA ARG A 130 -16.70 -16.27 17.25
C ARG A 130 -16.47 -15.53 15.93
N PRO A 131 -17.08 -14.37 15.68
CA PRO A 131 -16.70 -13.53 14.54
C PRO A 131 -15.28 -12.96 14.73
N TYR A 132 -14.68 -12.44 13.64
CA TYR A 132 -13.50 -11.60 13.75
C TYR A 132 -13.84 -10.33 14.53
N ILE A 133 -12.89 -9.80 15.29
CA ILE A 133 -13.07 -8.58 16.09
C ILE A 133 -11.95 -7.61 15.76
N LEU A 134 -12.31 -6.40 15.39
CA LEU A 134 -11.40 -5.28 15.15
C LEU A 134 -11.29 -4.42 16.40
N LEU A 135 -10.07 -4.06 16.78
CA LEU A 135 -9.77 -2.98 17.70
C LEU A 135 -8.98 -1.91 16.93
N LEU A 136 -9.57 -0.71 16.82
CA LEU A 136 -9.01 0.39 16.05
C LEU A 136 -8.87 1.65 16.93
N PRO A 137 -7.66 1.94 17.42
CA PRO A 137 -7.34 3.21 18.05
C PRO A 137 -7.61 4.43 17.15
N LEU A 138 -8.22 5.46 17.73
CA LEU A 138 -8.67 6.67 17.05
C LEU A 138 -8.01 7.95 17.60
N VAL A 139 -8.40 9.07 17.01
CA VAL A 139 -8.16 10.43 17.53
C VAL A 139 -9.44 10.93 18.20
N GLU A 140 -9.32 11.54 19.38
CA GLU A 140 -10.41 12.21 20.09
C GLU A 140 -9.93 13.59 20.56
N GLY A 141 -10.57 14.65 20.05
CA GLY A 141 -10.12 16.02 20.30
C GLY A 141 -8.65 16.18 19.88
N PRO A 142 -7.79 16.76 20.73
CA PRO A 142 -6.37 16.93 20.43
C PRO A 142 -5.49 15.71 20.77
N PHE A 143 -6.09 14.55 21.09
CA PHE A 143 -5.39 13.34 21.52
C PHE A 143 -5.46 12.22 20.50
N ARG A 144 -4.39 11.46 20.37
CA ARG A 144 -4.31 10.25 19.55
C ARG A 144 -4.13 9.02 20.43
N ALA A 145 -4.75 7.91 20.06
CA ALA A 145 -4.59 6.62 20.71
C ALA A 145 -3.79 5.59 19.89
N CYS A 146 -3.07 4.70 20.58
CA CYS A 146 -2.57 3.41 20.08
C CYS A 146 -2.77 2.30 21.13
N LEU A 147 -2.59 1.04 20.70
CA LEU A 147 -2.49 -0.10 21.62
C LEU A 147 -1.02 -0.39 21.96
N GLN A 148 -0.81 -0.96 23.14
CA GLN A 148 0.48 -1.42 23.63
C GLN A 148 0.29 -2.60 24.60
N PRO A 149 1.36 -3.38 24.90
CA PRO A 149 1.26 -4.45 25.89
C PRO A 149 1.13 -3.87 27.30
N GLY A 150 0.19 -4.40 28.08
CA GLY A 150 0.01 -4.09 29.49
C GLY A 150 0.48 -5.22 30.41
N ALA A 151 0.44 -4.96 31.73
CA ALA A 151 0.72 -5.98 32.74
C ALA A 151 -0.34 -7.11 32.72
N ASP A 152 0.05 -8.32 33.13
CA ASP A 152 -0.85 -9.46 33.31
C ASP A 152 -1.71 -9.82 32.08
N ASP A 153 -1.15 -9.72 30.88
CA ASP A 153 -1.86 -9.96 29.60
C ASP A 153 -2.96 -8.93 29.27
N ASN A 154 -2.96 -7.77 29.93
CA ASN A 154 -3.81 -6.67 29.50
C ASN A 154 -3.34 -6.09 28.17
N ILE A 155 -4.29 -5.68 27.35
CA ILE A 155 -4.05 -4.70 26.29
C ILE A 155 -4.25 -3.33 26.91
N GLU A 156 -3.27 -2.44 26.72
CA GLU A 156 -3.36 -1.04 27.14
C GLU A 156 -3.60 -0.13 25.94
N VAL A 157 -4.34 0.95 26.18
CA VAL A 157 -4.44 2.08 25.27
C VAL A 157 -3.53 3.19 25.79
N CYS A 158 -2.60 3.62 24.95
CA CYS A 158 -1.79 4.81 25.18
C CYS A 158 -2.45 5.98 24.47
N VAL A 159 -2.66 7.09 25.18
CA VAL A 159 -3.33 8.29 24.67
C VAL A 159 -2.46 9.50 24.91
N GLU A 160 -2.19 10.26 23.85
CA GLU A 160 -1.27 11.40 23.96
C GLU A 160 -1.64 12.57 23.06
N SER A 161 -1.46 13.79 23.61
CA SER A 161 -1.56 15.04 22.86
C SER A 161 -0.22 15.49 22.28
N GLY A 162 0.90 14.96 22.79
CA GLY A 162 2.25 15.40 22.43
C GLY A 162 2.67 16.76 23.02
N SER A 163 1.79 17.44 23.78
CA SER A 163 2.07 18.75 24.38
C SER A 163 1.75 18.75 25.87
N THR A 164 2.68 19.19 26.72
CA THR A 164 2.43 19.31 28.18
C THR A 164 1.34 20.35 28.52
N ARG A 165 0.96 21.18 27.56
CA ARG A 165 -0.03 22.25 27.68
C ARG A 165 -1.45 21.80 27.34
N VAL A 166 -1.60 20.63 26.72
CA VAL A 166 -2.89 20.08 26.30
C VAL A 166 -3.14 18.82 27.13
N THR A 167 -4.03 18.96 28.11
CA THR A 167 -4.35 17.90 29.06
C THR A 167 -5.84 17.61 29.09
N GLU A 168 -6.19 16.35 29.29
CA GLU A 168 -7.58 15.88 29.47
C GLU A 168 -7.57 14.70 30.45
N SER A 169 -8.71 14.36 31.02
CA SER A 169 -8.89 13.29 32.01
C SER A 169 -9.98 12.29 31.63
N SER A 170 -10.77 12.58 30.60
CA SER A 170 -11.96 11.82 30.22
C SER A 170 -12.12 11.72 28.71
N PHE A 171 -12.41 10.51 28.21
CA PHE A 171 -12.52 10.21 26.80
C PHE A 171 -13.66 9.21 26.53
N ARG A 172 -14.24 9.22 25.32
CA ARG A 172 -15.42 8.41 24.98
C ARG A 172 -15.28 7.51 23.76
N SER A 173 -14.27 7.73 22.93
CA SER A 173 -14.15 7.17 21.57
C SER A 173 -12.72 6.86 21.12
N LEU A 174 -11.81 6.59 22.06
CA LEU A 174 -10.40 6.34 21.77
C LEU A 174 -10.13 5.04 21.01
N VAL A 175 -10.98 4.03 21.15
CA VAL A 175 -10.88 2.77 20.38
C VAL A 175 -12.24 2.42 19.82
N PHE A 176 -12.32 2.20 18.51
CA PHE A 176 -13.50 1.63 17.89
C PHE A 176 -13.38 0.10 17.83
N VAL A 177 -14.37 -0.58 18.38
CA VAL A 177 -14.48 -2.04 18.37
C VAL A 177 -15.60 -2.47 17.45
N HIS A 178 -15.29 -3.37 16.53
CA HIS A 178 -16.24 -3.86 15.54
C HIS A 178 -16.10 -5.37 15.36
N SER A 179 -17.14 -6.05 14.88
CA SER A 179 -17.10 -7.50 14.66
C SER A 179 -17.76 -7.90 13.35
N GLY A 180 -17.29 -8.98 12.72
CA GLY A 180 -17.78 -9.41 11.41
C GLY A 180 -17.34 -10.82 11.02
N GLY A 181 -18.03 -11.42 10.05
CA GLY A 181 -17.72 -12.77 9.55
C GLY A 181 -16.59 -12.82 8.52
N ASP A 182 -16.24 -11.66 7.95
CA ASP A 182 -15.21 -11.50 6.92
C ASP A 182 -14.20 -10.43 7.41
N PRO A 183 -12.89 -10.72 7.42
CA PRO A 183 -11.89 -9.82 8.00
C PRO A 183 -11.61 -8.58 7.13
N PHE A 184 -11.87 -8.63 5.83
CA PHE A 184 -11.65 -7.51 4.91
C PHE A 184 -12.85 -6.55 4.93
N ALA A 185 -14.06 -7.11 4.88
CA ALA A 185 -15.31 -6.37 5.09
C ALA A 185 -15.35 -5.74 6.48
N LEU A 186 -14.88 -6.44 7.52
CA LEU A 186 -14.77 -5.93 8.89
C LEU A 186 -14.02 -4.58 8.93
N VAL A 187 -12.85 -4.50 8.30
CA VAL A 187 -12.05 -3.26 8.28
C VAL A 187 -12.76 -2.19 7.47
N ARG A 188 -13.24 -2.52 6.27
CA ARG A 188 -13.96 -1.58 5.39
C ARG A 188 -15.19 -0.97 6.06
N ASP A 189 -16.01 -1.80 6.69
CA ASP A 189 -17.27 -1.37 7.30
C ASP A 189 -17.00 -0.56 8.58
N ALA A 190 -15.96 -0.92 9.34
CA ALA A 190 -15.49 -0.10 10.44
C ALA A 190 -15.00 1.28 9.98
N MET A 191 -14.25 1.35 8.87
CA MET A 191 -13.77 2.63 8.32
C MET A 191 -14.91 3.55 7.89
N LYS A 192 -16.04 3.00 7.41
CA LYS A 192 -17.24 3.80 7.11
C LYS A 192 -17.82 4.47 8.35
N VAL A 193 -17.91 3.74 9.46
CA VAL A 193 -18.39 4.28 10.75
C VAL A 193 -17.43 5.35 11.28
N VAL A 194 -16.12 5.08 11.24
CA VAL A 194 -15.08 6.01 11.72
C VAL A 194 -15.03 7.26 10.85
N ARG A 195 -15.18 7.14 9.53
CA ARG A 195 -15.28 8.28 8.60
C ARG A 195 -16.50 9.15 8.92
N ALA A 196 -17.64 8.55 9.27
CA ALA A 196 -18.83 9.28 9.66
C ALA A 196 -18.67 9.96 11.04
N HIS A 197 -18.00 9.32 11.98
CA HIS A 197 -17.72 9.83 13.33
C HIS A 197 -16.73 11.00 13.33
N LEU A 198 -15.57 10.83 12.69
CA LEU A 198 -14.49 11.83 12.73
C LEU A 198 -14.71 12.98 11.74
N GLY A 199 -15.24 12.71 10.55
CA GLY A 199 -15.52 13.73 9.53
C GLY A 199 -14.31 14.46 8.93
N THR A 200 -13.08 13.98 9.19
CA THR A 200 -11.82 14.64 8.80
C THR A 200 -11.10 14.03 7.60
N PHE A 201 -11.51 12.84 7.16
CA PHE A 201 -10.92 12.13 6.02
C PHE A 201 -11.99 11.60 5.08
N ARG A 202 -11.54 11.15 3.90
CA ARG A 202 -12.38 10.46 2.93
C ARG A 202 -11.86 9.06 2.68
N LEU A 203 -12.77 8.14 2.36
CA LEU A 203 -12.42 6.78 1.94
C LEU A 203 -11.83 6.81 0.52
N LEU A 204 -11.02 5.81 0.17
CA LEU A 204 -10.45 5.68 -1.18
C LEU A 204 -11.54 5.64 -2.27
N GLU A 205 -12.70 5.05 -1.96
CA GLU A 205 -13.85 4.99 -2.88
C GLU A 205 -14.50 6.35 -3.14
N GLU A 206 -14.30 7.33 -2.25
CA GLU A 206 -14.78 8.72 -2.38
C GLU A 206 -13.76 9.63 -3.10
N LYS A 207 -12.63 9.08 -3.54
CA LYS A 207 -11.51 9.81 -4.17
C LYS A 207 -11.24 9.33 -5.59
N THR A 208 -10.47 10.15 -6.31
CA THR A 208 -9.99 9.83 -7.66
C THR A 208 -8.46 9.72 -7.62
N PRO A 209 -7.89 8.51 -7.80
CA PRO A 209 -6.44 8.33 -7.92
C PRO A 209 -5.85 9.15 -9.09
N PRO A 210 -4.61 9.65 -8.99
CA PRO A 210 -3.96 10.37 -10.08
C PRO A 210 -3.62 9.44 -11.25
N GLY A 211 -3.57 9.96 -12.47
CA GLY A 211 -3.31 9.16 -13.69
C GLY A 211 -2.00 8.37 -13.68
N ILE A 212 -1.04 8.78 -12.84
CA ILE A 212 0.25 8.09 -12.66
C ILE A 212 0.09 6.64 -12.17
N VAL A 213 -1.04 6.28 -11.55
CA VAL A 213 -1.24 4.89 -11.10
C VAL A 213 -1.32 3.90 -12.26
N ASP A 214 -1.73 4.34 -13.46
CA ASP A 214 -1.88 3.49 -14.65
C ASP A 214 -0.66 3.56 -15.60
N LYS A 215 0.40 4.26 -15.17
CA LYS A 215 1.59 4.52 -15.97
C LYS A 215 2.81 3.88 -15.35
N PHE A 216 3.71 3.41 -16.21
CA PHE A 216 5.06 3.08 -15.81
C PHE A 216 5.82 4.36 -15.46
N GLY A 217 6.60 4.34 -14.38
CA GLY A 217 7.40 5.49 -13.97
C GLY A 217 8.88 5.19 -13.77
N TRP A 218 9.66 6.26 -13.64
CA TRP A 218 11.04 6.22 -13.21
C TRP A 218 11.31 7.29 -12.15
N CYS A 219 11.88 6.86 -11.03
CA CYS A 219 12.29 7.71 -9.92
C CYS A 219 13.81 7.87 -9.94
N THR A 220 14.29 9.10 -9.76
CA THR A 220 15.73 9.43 -9.88
C THR A 220 16.55 9.09 -8.63
N TRP A 221 15.93 8.62 -7.54
CA TRP A 221 16.59 8.45 -6.23
C TRP A 221 17.80 7.51 -6.26
N ASP A 222 17.63 6.21 -6.52
CA ASP A 222 18.78 5.29 -6.54
C ASP A 222 19.66 5.48 -7.79
N ALA A 223 19.15 6.17 -8.81
CA ALA A 223 19.89 6.48 -10.03
C ALA A 223 20.96 7.55 -9.80
N PHE A 224 20.71 8.54 -8.95
CA PHE A 224 21.62 9.69 -8.76
C PHE A 224 21.81 10.15 -7.32
N TYR A 225 20.92 9.75 -6.41
CA TYR A 225 20.72 10.38 -5.10
C TYR A 225 20.73 11.91 -5.27
N LEU A 226 21.52 12.61 -4.46
CA LEU A 226 21.62 14.07 -4.45
C LEU A 226 22.28 14.66 -5.73
N LYS A 227 22.78 13.84 -6.65
CA LYS A 227 23.46 14.27 -7.88
C LYS A 227 22.54 14.41 -9.09
N VAL A 228 21.23 14.27 -8.92
CA VAL A 228 20.25 14.41 -10.01
C VAL A 228 20.40 15.75 -10.73
N GLN A 229 20.39 15.73 -12.07
CA GLN A 229 20.56 16.90 -12.94
C GLN A 229 19.88 16.68 -14.30
N PRO A 230 19.57 17.75 -15.07
CA PRO A 230 18.83 17.67 -16.33
C PRO A 230 19.34 16.62 -17.33
N ASP A 231 20.65 16.61 -17.63
CA ASP A 231 21.24 15.69 -18.61
C ASP A 231 21.08 14.22 -18.20
N GLY A 232 21.24 13.93 -16.90
CA GLY A 232 21.05 12.57 -16.39
C GLY A 232 19.60 12.11 -16.52
N VAL A 233 18.65 12.99 -16.21
CA VAL A 233 17.22 12.69 -16.36
C VAL A 233 16.85 12.48 -17.82
N TRP A 234 17.38 13.32 -18.72
CA TRP A 234 17.17 13.19 -20.16
C TRP A 234 17.67 11.84 -20.70
N GLU A 235 18.91 11.46 -20.39
CA GLU A 235 19.49 10.20 -20.87
C GLU A 235 18.79 8.97 -20.26
N GLY A 236 18.33 9.05 -19.01
CA GLY A 236 17.53 7.98 -18.40
C GLY A 236 16.19 7.76 -19.11
N VAL A 237 15.44 8.84 -19.36
CA VAL A 237 14.16 8.77 -20.11
C VAL A 237 14.39 8.26 -21.53
N LYS A 238 15.41 8.80 -22.22
CA LYS A 238 15.78 8.36 -23.56
C LYS A 238 16.09 6.87 -23.62
N GLY A 239 16.91 6.36 -22.70
CA GLY A 239 17.28 4.95 -22.63
C GLY A 239 16.07 4.04 -22.43
N LEU A 240 15.12 4.43 -21.58
CA LEU A 240 13.88 3.69 -21.35
C LEU A 240 12.97 3.68 -22.59
N VAL A 241 12.83 4.82 -23.28
CA VAL A 241 12.06 4.94 -24.53
C VAL A 241 12.68 4.07 -25.64
N GLU A 242 13.99 4.17 -25.86
CA GLU A 242 14.72 3.35 -26.85
C GLU A 242 14.69 1.85 -26.50
N GLY A 243 14.65 1.52 -25.20
CA GLY A 243 14.48 0.16 -24.70
C GLY A 243 13.07 -0.42 -24.89
N GLY A 244 12.08 0.41 -25.25
CA GLY A 244 10.69 0.01 -25.44
C GLY A 244 9.86 -0.06 -24.16
N CYS A 245 10.32 0.60 -23.08
CA CYS A 245 9.60 0.75 -21.83
C CYS A 245 9.45 2.25 -21.49
N PRO A 246 8.76 3.03 -22.34
CA PRO A 246 8.72 4.47 -22.21
C PRO A 246 7.98 4.90 -20.93
N PRO A 247 8.57 5.73 -20.04
CA PRO A 247 7.91 6.13 -18.81
C PRO A 247 6.83 7.18 -19.07
N GLY A 248 5.71 7.03 -18.36
CA GLY A 248 4.65 8.04 -18.25
C GLY A 248 4.83 9.01 -17.07
N LEU A 249 5.51 8.54 -16.03
CA LEU A 249 5.91 9.33 -14.86
C LEU A 249 7.43 9.46 -14.79
N VAL A 250 7.92 10.69 -14.61
CA VAL A 250 9.28 10.97 -14.14
C VAL A 250 9.18 11.63 -12.77
N LEU A 251 9.72 10.98 -11.74
CA LEU A 251 9.81 11.53 -10.39
C LEU A 251 11.24 11.98 -10.11
N ILE A 252 11.45 13.29 -10.05
CA ILE A 252 12.72 13.91 -9.66
C ILE A 252 12.77 13.93 -8.13
N ASP A 253 13.44 12.94 -7.55
CA ASP A 253 13.60 12.77 -6.11
C ASP A 253 14.65 13.74 -5.52
N ASP A 254 14.97 13.63 -4.22
CA ASP A 254 15.79 14.57 -3.46
C ASP A 254 17.14 14.90 -4.15
N GLY A 255 17.57 16.16 -4.04
CA GLY A 255 18.76 16.71 -4.68
C GLY A 255 18.50 17.86 -5.64
N TRP A 256 17.25 18.22 -5.95
CA TRP A 256 16.92 19.35 -6.85
C TRP A 256 16.64 20.67 -6.12
N GLN A 257 16.35 20.63 -4.81
CA GLN A 257 15.99 21.82 -4.01
C GLN A 257 17.21 22.68 -3.67
N SER A 258 16.97 23.98 -3.46
CA SER A 258 17.95 24.94 -2.95
C SER A 258 18.01 24.89 -1.42
N ILE A 259 19.10 24.36 -0.86
CA ILE A 259 19.21 24.11 0.59
C ILE A 259 20.50 24.70 1.17
N CYS A 260 20.59 24.87 2.48
CA CYS A 260 21.86 25.16 3.15
C CYS A 260 21.86 24.61 4.58
N HIS A 261 23.05 24.47 5.17
CA HIS A 261 23.18 24.25 6.60
C HIS A 261 23.01 25.54 7.40
N ASP A 262 22.85 25.39 8.72
CA ASP A 262 22.80 26.54 9.60
C ASP A 262 24.11 27.31 9.71
N GLU A 263 25.23 26.66 9.40
CA GLU A 263 26.59 27.25 9.42
C GLU A 263 26.97 27.92 8.09
N ASP A 264 26.23 27.63 7.01
CA ASP A 264 26.51 28.19 5.69
C ASP A 264 25.92 29.60 5.57
N ASP A 265 26.61 30.47 4.84
CA ASP A 265 26.06 31.77 4.41
C ASP A 265 25.09 31.54 3.23
N PRO A 266 23.77 31.76 3.38
CA PRO A 266 22.80 31.58 2.31
C PRO A 266 23.04 32.52 1.11
N ALA A 267 23.74 33.64 1.32
CA ALA A 267 24.08 34.59 0.27
C ALA A 267 25.33 34.20 -0.53
N SER A 268 26.12 33.22 -0.05
CA SER A 268 27.33 32.75 -0.72
C SER A 268 27.09 32.07 -2.08
N GLY A 269 25.84 31.68 -2.36
CA GLY A 269 25.48 30.91 -3.55
C GLY A 269 25.91 29.45 -3.50
N GLN A 270 26.44 28.96 -2.37
CA GLN A 270 26.95 27.59 -2.27
C GLN A 270 25.88 26.50 -2.06
N GLU A 271 24.60 26.86 -1.90
CA GLU A 271 23.41 25.97 -1.93
C GLU A 271 23.61 24.53 -1.35
N GLY A 272 24.39 24.37 -0.28
CA GLY A 272 24.69 23.07 0.33
C GLY A 272 25.48 22.09 -0.56
N MET A 273 26.16 22.58 -1.60
CA MET A 273 26.79 21.82 -2.71
C MET A 273 27.72 20.68 -2.31
N ASN A 274 28.31 20.73 -1.11
CA ASN A 274 29.26 19.70 -0.66
C ASN A 274 28.58 18.45 -0.07
N ARG A 275 27.26 18.49 0.17
CA ARG A 275 26.50 17.42 0.82
C ARG A 275 25.95 16.47 -0.23
N THR A 276 26.84 15.63 -0.76
CA THR A 276 26.51 14.71 -1.86
C THR A 276 26.25 13.28 -1.40
N SER A 277 26.52 12.98 -0.12
CA SER A 277 26.28 11.68 0.48
C SER A 277 24.90 11.63 1.15
N ALA A 278 24.18 10.52 0.99
CA ALA A 278 22.92 10.30 1.70
C ALA A 278 23.14 10.35 3.22
N GLY A 279 22.30 11.11 3.92
CA GLY A 279 22.36 11.39 5.36
C GLY A 279 23.00 12.74 5.72
N GLU A 280 23.84 13.32 4.87
CA GLU A 280 24.46 14.64 5.11
C GLU A 280 23.49 15.81 4.87
N GLN A 281 22.46 15.57 4.05
CA GLN A 281 21.46 16.57 3.71
C GLN A 281 20.37 16.74 4.78
N MET A 282 20.18 15.76 5.65
CA MET A 282 19.09 15.77 6.65
C MET A 282 19.11 16.99 7.58
N PRO A 283 20.27 17.54 8.00
CA PRO A 283 20.33 18.79 8.78
C PRO A 283 20.08 20.07 7.96
N CYS A 284 20.01 20.02 6.63
CA CYS A 284 19.84 21.21 5.80
C CYS A 284 18.42 21.77 5.88
N ARG A 285 18.30 23.06 5.56
CA ARG A 285 17.02 23.78 5.49
C ARG A 285 16.81 24.38 4.10
N LEU A 286 15.55 24.51 3.70
CA LEU A 286 15.15 25.17 2.47
C LEU A 286 15.45 26.67 2.55
N ILE A 287 16.06 27.24 1.50
CA ILE A 287 16.40 28.67 1.43
C ILE A 287 15.68 29.45 0.32
N ARG A 288 14.96 28.77 -0.57
CA ARG A 288 14.08 29.38 -1.58
C ARG A 288 13.18 28.30 -2.19
N PHE A 289 12.07 28.71 -2.80
CA PHE A 289 11.17 27.78 -3.49
C PHE A 289 11.70 27.30 -4.84
N GLN A 290 12.57 28.09 -5.46
CA GLN A 290 13.19 27.75 -6.74
C GLN A 290 14.21 26.62 -6.59
N GLU A 291 14.30 25.83 -7.65
CA GLU A 291 15.30 24.79 -7.84
C GLU A 291 16.74 25.31 -7.69
N ASN A 292 17.65 24.40 -7.35
CA ASN A 292 19.07 24.71 -7.25
C ASN A 292 19.71 24.96 -8.63
N TYR A 293 20.96 25.41 -8.60
CA TYR A 293 21.72 25.77 -9.80
C TYR A 293 21.70 24.70 -10.91
N LYS A 294 21.66 23.40 -10.57
CA LYS A 294 21.69 22.31 -11.56
C LYS A 294 20.53 22.39 -12.56
N PHE A 295 19.34 22.75 -12.08
CA PHE A 295 18.15 22.89 -12.92
C PHE A 295 17.90 24.34 -13.32
N ARG A 296 18.21 25.31 -12.44
CA ARG A 296 18.06 26.74 -12.72
C ARG A 296 18.92 27.21 -13.90
N ASP A 297 20.12 26.65 -14.03
CA ASP A 297 21.08 27.06 -15.05
C ASP A 297 20.93 26.28 -16.37
N TYR A 298 19.98 25.34 -16.45
CA TYR A 298 19.64 24.63 -17.68
C TYR A 298 19.32 25.62 -18.82
N LYS A 299 19.88 25.36 -20.00
CA LYS A 299 19.60 26.12 -21.24
C LYS A 299 18.94 25.20 -22.25
N SER A 300 17.79 25.62 -22.77
CA SER A 300 17.07 24.83 -23.77
C SER A 300 17.94 24.65 -25.02
N PRO A 301 18.21 23.41 -25.46
CA PRO A 301 18.87 23.16 -26.74
C PRO A 301 17.94 23.41 -27.94
N VAL A 302 16.63 23.59 -27.69
CA VAL A 302 15.60 23.78 -28.74
C VAL A 302 15.56 25.23 -29.22
N ASP A 303 15.53 26.19 -28.29
CA ASP A 303 15.43 27.63 -28.63
C ASP A 303 16.67 28.45 -28.21
N GLY A 304 17.55 27.92 -27.34
CA GLY A 304 18.76 28.59 -26.87
C GLY A 304 18.54 29.80 -25.95
N GLU A 305 17.31 30.28 -25.81
CA GLU A 305 16.94 31.48 -25.05
C GLU A 305 16.27 31.13 -23.71
N SER A 306 15.40 30.12 -23.72
CA SER A 306 14.71 29.62 -22.54
C SER A 306 15.67 28.93 -21.57
N SER A 307 15.44 29.11 -20.26
CA SER A 307 16.26 28.49 -19.21
C SER A 307 15.48 28.07 -17.98
N GLY A 308 16.14 27.29 -17.10
CA GLY A 308 15.59 26.84 -15.82
C GLY A 308 14.76 25.56 -15.91
N MET A 309 14.20 25.15 -14.76
CA MET A 309 13.38 23.92 -14.67
C MET A 309 12.21 23.93 -15.65
N GLY A 310 11.57 25.09 -15.88
CA GLY A 310 10.45 25.23 -16.80
C GLY A 310 10.81 25.02 -18.27
N ALA A 311 12.05 25.34 -18.67
CA ALA A 311 12.56 25.01 -19.99
C ALA A 311 12.84 23.51 -20.09
N PHE A 312 13.49 22.94 -19.08
CA PHE A 312 13.80 21.51 -19.02
C PHE A 312 12.56 20.61 -19.09
N THR A 313 11.54 20.87 -18.26
CA THR A 313 10.31 20.06 -18.24
C THR A 313 9.57 20.10 -19.57
N ARG A 314 9.52 21.29 -20.20
CA ARG A 314 8.92 21.46 -21.53
C ARG A 314 9.69 20.69 -22.60
N ASP A 315 11.02 20.80 -22.61
CA ASP A 315 11.86 20.14 -23.60
C ASP A 315 11.79 18.61 -23.45
N LEU A 316 11.80 18.11 -22.21
CA LEU A 316 11.67 16.68 -21.90
C LEU A 316 10.36 16.11 -22.43
N LYS A 317 9.22 16.75 -22.14
CA LYS A 317 7.89 16.33 -22.64
C LYS A 317 7.76 16.51 -24.15
N ALA A 318 8.40 17.53 -24.72
CA ALA A 318 8.39 17.76 -26.15
C ALA A 318 9.09 16.62 -26.90
N ALA A 319 10.25 16.19 -26.41
CA ALA A 319 11.07 15.13 -27.00
C ALA A 319 10.49 13.73 -26.74
N PHE A 320 9.98 13.47 -25.54
CA PHE A 320 9.46 12.16 -25.14
C PHE A 320 7.97 12.25 -24.85
N LYS A 321 7.14 12.03 -25.88
CA LYS A 321 5.67 12.13 -25.80
C LYS A 321 5.02 11.20 -24.78
N SER A 322 5.73 10.15 -24.35
CA SER A 322 5.27 9.27 -23.28
C SER A 322 5.25 9.96 -21.92
N VAL A 323 6.13 10.93 -21.67
CA VAL A 323 6.23 11.60 -20.36
C VAL A 323 5.05 12.54 -20.18
N GLU A 324 4.03 12.07 -19.48
CA GLU A 324 2.81 12.83 -19.18
C GLU A 324 2.97 13.63 -17.89
N HIS A 325 3.61 13.03 -16.88
CA HIS A 325 3.73 13.57 -15.54
C HIS A 325 5.19 13.73 -15.13
N VAL A 326 5.54 14.93 -14.67
CA VAL A 326 6.81 15.18 -13.96
C VAL A 326 6.47 15.59 -12.54
N TYR A 327 6.88 14.76 -11.58
CA TYR A 327 6.71 15.03 -10.15
C TYR A 327 8.07 15.35 -9.52
N VAL A 328 8.05 16.06 -8.40
CA VAL A 328 9.27 16.32 -7.62
C VAL A 328 9.08 15.95 -6.15
N TRP A 329 10.16 15.56 -5.49
CA TRP A 329 10.17 15.27 -4.06
C TRP A 329 10.33 16.54 -3.22
N HIS A 330 9.67 16.63 -2.06
CA HIS A 330 10.05 17.54 -0.98
C HIS A 330 9.60 16.98 0.39
N ALA A 331 10.21 17.42 1.49
CA ALA A 331 9.71 17.09 2.83
C ALA A 331 8.49 17.94 3.22
N LEU A 332 7.64 17.47 4.14
CA LEU A 332 6.43 18.17 4.59
C LEU A 332 6.70 19.62 5.06
N CYS A 333 7.80 19.84 5.79
CA CYS A 333 8.17 21.17 6.27
C CYS A 333 9.07 21.95 5.29
N GLY A 334 9.10 21.57 4.00
CA GLY A 334 9.89 22.20 2.94
C GLY A 334 11.15 21.40 2.57
N TYR A 335 12.02 21.14 3.54
CA TYR A 335 13.15 20.20 3.42
C TYR A 335 13.31 19.42 4.73
N TRP A 336 14.26 18.47 4.83
CA TRP A 336 14.47 17.64 6.02
C TRP A 336 14.54 18.44 7.33
N GLY A 337 15.31 19.53 7.35
CA GLY A 337 15.40 20.46 8.48
C GLY A 337 14.37 21.60 8.44
N GLY A 338 13.36 21.58 7.58
CA GLY A 338 12.39 22.66 7.47
C GLY A 338 12.89 23.89 6.70
N LEU A 339 12.33 25.08 6.98
CA LEU A 339 12.71 26.36 6.35
C LEU A 339 13.79 27.08 7.15
N ARG A 340 14.77 27.66 6.45
CA ARG A 340 15.82 28.49 7.08
C ARG A 340 15.23 29.81 7.61
N PRO A 341 15.27 30.07 8.93
CA PRO A 341 14.74 31.31 9.49
C PRO A 341 15.41 32.56 8.94
N GLY A 342 14.65 33.65 8.81
CA GLY A 342 15.16 34.95 8.37
C GLY A 342 15.52 35.04 6.89
N THR A 343 15.19 34.03 6.09
CA THR A 343 15.50 34.01 4.66
C THR A 343 14.50 34.85 3.85
N PRO A 344 14.95 35.86 3.08
CA PRO A 344 14.06 36.66 2.26
C PRO A 344 13.26 35.83 1.25
N GLY A 345 11.96 36.10 1.14
CA GLY A 345 11.05 35.41 0.20
C GLY A 345 10.46 34.10 0.73
N LEU A 346 10.89 33.64 1.91
CA LEU A 346 10.26 32.53 2.63
C LEU A 346 9.39 33.06 3.78
N PRO A 347 8.31 32.34 4.16
CA PRO A 347 7.56 32.64 5.37
C PRO A 347 8.44 32.60 6.62
N GLU A 348 7.98 33.30 7.65
CA GLU A 348 8.61 33.25 8.96
C GLU A 348 8.64 31.80 9.51
N SER A 349 9.81 31.37 9.97
CA SER A 349 10.01 30.07 10.61
C SER A 349 10.85 30.19 11.88
N LYS A 350 10.70 29.24 12.80
CA LYS A 350 11.47 29.13 14.04
C LYS A 350 12.06 27.73 14.12
N VAL A 351 13.33 27.61 14.53
CA VAL A 351 13.92 26.30 14.82
C VAL A 351 13.29 25.76 16.10
N VAL A 352 12.59 24.64 15.99
CA VAL A 352 11.97 23.89 17.09
C VAL A 352 12.75 22.60 17.28
N ALA A 353 13.06 22.27 18.54
CA ALA A 353 13.71 21.01 18.89
C ALA A 353 12.64 19.88 18.91
N PRO A 354 12.77 18.83 18.08
CA PRO A 354 11.88 17.69 18.09
C PRO A 354 11.98 16.92 19.40
N LYS A 355 10.85 16.44 19.91
CA LYS A 355 10.78 15.60 21.10
C LYS A 355 10.00 14.32 20.83
N LEU A 356 10.66 13.18 20.98
CA LEU A 356 10.01 11.87 20.92
C LEU A 356 9.13 11.66 22.16
N THR A 357 7.93 11.14 21.95
CA THR A 357 7.06 10.68 23.05
C THR A 357 7.58 9.35 23.62
N PRO A 358 7.16 8.95 24.82
CA PRO A 358 7.56 7.65 25.38
C PRO A 358 7.25 6.48 24.44
N GLY A 359 6.12 6.54 23.71
CA GLY A 359 5.77 5.54 22.69
C GLY A 359 6.77 5.51 21.55
N LEU A 360 7.18 6.65 21.00
CA LEU A 360 8.15 6.68 19.90
C LEU A 360 9.55 6.26 20.31
N GLN A 361 9.94 6.50 21.55
CA GLN A 361 11.18 5.94 22.12
C GLN A 361 11.16 4.41 22.15
N THR A 362 9.99 3.79 21.96
CA THR A 362 9.85 2.34 21.79
C THR A 362 10.06 1.81 20.36
N THR A 363 10.22 2.69 19.38
CA THR A 363 10.50 2.29 17.99
C THR A 363 11.98 1.97 17.77
N MET A 364 12.32 1.42 16.60
CA MET A 364 13.68 1.20 16.13
C MET A 364 14.38 2.54 15.88
N GLU A 365 15.67 2.61 16.26
CA GLU A 365 16.52 3.76 15.95
C GLU A 365 16.61 3.98 14.43
N ASP A 366 16.53 5.25 14.03
CA ASP A 366 16.49 5.65 12.63
C ASP A 366 17.38 6.87 12.45
N LEU A 367 18.35 6.75 11.54
CA LEU A 367 19.36 7.79 11.33
C LEU A 367 18.73 9.13 10.97
N ALA A 368 17.63 9.14 10.21
CA ALA A 368 16.97 10.39 9.83
C ALA A 368 16.32 11.05 11.04
N VAL A 369 15.64 10.29 11.89
CA VAL A 369 15.09 10.78 13.15
C VAL A 369 16.20 11.36 14.03
N ASP A 370 17.31 10.64 14.21
CA ASP A 370 18.42 11.09 15.04
C ASP A 370 19.01 12.41 14.53
N LYS A 371 19.20 12.54 13.21
CA LYS A 371 19.68 13.79 12.60
C LYS A 371 18.69 14.93 12.82
N ILE A 372 17.39 14.69 12.63
CA ILE A 372 16.36 15.70 12.84
C ILE A 372 16.32 16.17 14.31
N VAL A 373 16.31 15.23 15.26
CA VAL A 373 16.29 15.51 16.71
C VAL A 373 17.51 16.34 17.12
N ASN A 374 18.69 16.01 16.61
CA ASN A 374 19.93 16.70 16.97
C ASN A 374 20.07 18.11 16.39
N ASN A 375 19.42 18.42 15.26
CA ASN A 375 19.61 19.68 14.53
C ASN A 375 18.41 20.64 14.60
N GLY A 376 17.24 20.16 15.03
CA GLY A 376 16.04 20.96 15.06
C GLY A 376 15.41 21.19 13.68
N VAL A 377 14.14 21.61 13.66
CA VAL A 377 13.37 21.84 12.43
C VAL A 377 12.93 23.29 12.37
N GLY A 378 13.19 23.96 11.25
CA GLY A 378 12.70 25.29 10.94
C GLY A 378 11.21 25.23 10.61
N LEU A 379 10.39 25.19 11.65
CA LEU A 379 8.95 25.03 11.55
C LEU A 379 8.30 26.37 11.22
N VAL A 380 7.42 26.37 10.20
CA VAL A 380 6.55 27.51 9.91
C VAL A 380 5.36 27.46 10.88
N PRO A 381 4.99 28.57 11.54
CA PRO A 381 3.80 28.59 12.39
C PRO A 381 2.53 28.15 11.61
N PRO A 382 1.60 27.41 12.26
CA PRO A 382 0.44 26.83 11.59
C PRO A 382 -0.46 27.85 10.88
N GLU A 383 -0.49 29.09 11.36
CA GLU A 383 -1.24 30.19 10.74
C GLU A 383 -0.63 30.72 9.44
N LYS A 384 0.67 30.45 9.18
CA LYS A 384 1.41 30.89 7.98
C LYS A 384 1.79 29.75 7.04
N VAL A 385 1.60 28.49 7.43
CA VAL A 385 2.02 27.33 6.60
C VAL A 385 1.34 27.30 5.23
N GLY A 386 0.16 27.91 5.08
CA GLY A 386 -0.48 28.12 3.78
C GLY A 386 0.38 28.95 2.80
N GLU A 387 1.11 29.95 3.29
CA GLU A 387 2.02 30.77 2.48
C GLU A 387 3.21 29.95 1.97
N MET A 388 3.69 29.01 2.78
CA MET A 388 4.79 28.10 2.40
C MET A 388 4.39 27.21 1.23
N TYR A 389 3.24 26.54 1.34
CA TYR A 389 2.77 25.66 0.29
C TYR A 389 2.35 26.43 -0.97
N GLU A 390 1.71 27.59 -0.81
CA GLU A 390 1.34 28.42 -1.96
C GLU A 390 2.58 28.87 -2.74
N GLY A 391 3.62 29.32 -2.04
CA GLY A 391 4.88 29.71 -2.68
C GLY A 391 5.60 28.55 -3.35
N LEU A 392 5.70 27.40 -2.66
CA LEU A 392 6.39 26.22 -3.18
C LEU A 392 5.63 25.59 -4.36
N HIS A 393 4.37 25.21 -4.16
CA HIS A 393 3.58 24.50 -5.17
C HIS A 393 3.17 25.42 -6.33
N GLY A 394 2.93 26.71 -6.07
CA GLY A 394 2.68 27.70 -7.12
C GLY A 394 3.88 27.87 -8.04
N HIS A 395 5.11 27.93 -7.49
CA HIS A 395 6.34 27.93 -8.31
C HIS A 395 6.45 26.64 -9.12
N LEU A 396 6.32 25.47 -8.47
CA LEU A 396 6.43 24.17 -9.13
C LEU A 396 5.45 24.02 -10.31
N ALA A 397 4.18 24.37 -10.11
CA ALA A 397 3.18 24.35 -11.17
C ALA A 397 3.55 25.31 -12.31
N SER A 398 4.09 26.50 -12.00
CA SER A 398 4.51 27.48 -13.02
C SER A 398 5.66 26.98 -13.92
N VAL A 399 6.49 26.06 -13.43
CA VAL A 399 7.60 25.43 -14.18
C VAL A 399 7.23 24.05 -14.74
N GLY A 400 5.94 23.71 -14.80
CA GLY A 400 5.43 22.53 -15.50
C GLY A 400 5.46 21.22 -14.71
N ILE A 401 5.71 21.27 -13.40
CA ILE A 401 5.57 20.14 -12.48
C ILE A 401 4.09 19.87 -12.21
N ASN A 402 3.69 18.59 -12.21
CA ASN A 402 2.29 18.18 -12.15
C ASN A 402 1.86 17.59 -10.80
N GLY A 403 2.82 17.39 -9.89
CA GLY A 403 2.57 16.83 -8.59
C GLY A 403 3.86 16.68 -7.79
N VAL A 404 3.72 16.20 -6.57
CA VAL A 404 4.82 16.09 -5.62
C VAL A 404 4.83 14.74 -4.90
N LYS A 405 6.01 14.26 -4.53
CA LYS A 405 6.17 13.25 -3.48
C LYS A 405 6.51 13.98 -2.18
N VAL A 406 5.71 13.79 -1.14
CA VAL A 406 5.86 14.48 0.15
C VAL A 406 6.32 13.51 1.20
N ASP A 407 7.56 13.67 1.66
CA ASP A 407 8.19 12.81 2.66
C ASP A 407 8.21 13.48 4.04
N VAL A 408 8.69 12.73 5.04
CA VAL A 408 8.89 13.19 6.43
C VAL A 408 7.57 13.69 7.04
N ILE A 409 6.45 13.11 6.62
CA ILE A 409 5.11 13.57 7.00
C ILE A 409 4.89 13.46 8.51
N GLN A 410 5.37 12.38 9.12
CA GLN A 410 5.12 12.12 10.54
C GLN A 410 5.92 13.02 11.51
N LEU A 411 6.66 14.00 10.99
CA LEU A 411 7.50 14.90 11.79
C LEU A 411 6.73 15.72 12.83
N LEU A 412 5.49 16.11 12.53
CA LEU A 412 4.74 17.10 13.32
C LEU A 412 4.46 16.65 14.75
N GLU A 413 4.35 15.35 15.00
CA GLU A 413 4.10 14.81 16.36
C GLU A 413 5.21 15.19 17.34
N MET A 414 6.44 15.39 16.84
CA MET A 414 7.61 15.76 17.65
C MET A 414 7.76 17.28 17.84
N LEU A 415 7.01 18.10 17.10
CA LEU A 415 7.18 19.56 17.04
C LEU A 415 6.02 20.34 17.69
N CYS A 416 5.06 19.64 18.29
CA CYS A 416 3.74 20.17 18.58
C CYS A 416 3.53 20.83 19.95
N GLU A 417 4.56 20.87 20.81
CA GLU A 417 4.47 21.36 22.20
C GLU A 417 3.83 22.76 22.31
N GLU A 418 4.23 23.70 21.44
CA GLU A 418 3.74 25.08 21.46
C GLU A 418 2.45 25.30 20.64
N TYR A 419 1.97 24.29 19.91
CA TYR A 419 0.98 24.44 18.83
C TYR A 419 -0.30 23.61 19.02
N GLY A 420 -0.81 23.53 20.26
CA GLY A 420 -2.07 22.84 20.55
C GLY A 420 -2.00 21.31 20.49
N GLY A 421 -0.78 20.75 20.50
CA GLY A 421 -0.56 19.31 20.43
C GLY A 421 -0.58 18.77 19.00
N ARG A 422 -0.28 17.47 18.88
CA ARG A 422 0.01 16.79 17.62
C ARG A 422 -1.15 16.89 16.61
N VAL A 423 -2.38 16.79 17.10
CA VAL A 423 -3.57 16.79 16.25
C VAL A 423 -3.85 18.16 15.65
N GLU A 424 -3.77 19.23 16.44
CA GLU A 424 -4.10 20.59 15.95
C GLU A 424 -3.01 21.12 15.00
N LEU A 425 -1.73 20.86 15.30
CA LEU A 425 -0.65 21.18 14.37
C LEU A 425 -0.78 20.39 13.05
N ALA A 426 -1.09 19.10 13.13
CA ALA A 426 -1.31 18.23 11.98
C ALA A 426 -2.48 18.72 11.11
N LYS A 427 -3.63 19.04 11.71
CA LYS A 427 -4.79 19.59 10.99
C LYS A 427 -4.42 20.83 10.18
N ALA A 428 -3.68 21.77 10.76
CA ALA A 428 -3.26 22.99 10.07
C ALA A 428 -2.37 22.70 8.86
N TYR A 429 -1.33 21.88 9.04
CA TYR A 429 -0.40 21.52 7.97
C TYR A 429 -1.06 20.71 6.86
N TYR A 430 -1.85 19.70 7.21
CA TYR A 430 -2.51 18.84 6.23
C TYR A 430 -3.62 19.57 5.47
N LYS A 431 -4.33 20.50 6.12
CA LYS A 431 -5.28 21.37 5.43
C LYS A 431 -4.56 22.25 4.42
N ALA A 432 -3.46 22.90 4.79
CA ALA A 432 -2.70 23.76 3.89
C ALA A 432 -2.11 22.99 2.70
N LEU A 433 -1.58 21.78 2.94
CA LEU A 433 -1.13 20.87 1.89
C LEU A 433 -2.29 20.52 0.95
N SER A 434 -3.43 20.10 1.49
CA SER A 434 -4.62 19.75 0.70
C SER A 434 -5.15 20.92 -0.13
N ASP A 435 -5.21 22.12 0.44
CA ASP A 435 -5.66 23.34 -0.26
C ASP A 435 -4.72 23.69 -1.41
N SER A 436 -3.41 23.56 -1.19
CA SER A 436 -2.38 23.83 -2.20
C SER A 436 -2.45 22.84 -3.37
N VAL A 437 -2.58 21.54 -3.06
CA VAL A 437 -2.69 20.47 -4.07
C VAL A 437 -3.95 20.63 -4.91
N LYS A 438 -5.08 21.02 -4.29
CA LYS A 438 -6.33 21.39 -4.99
C LYS A 438 -6.13 22.54 -5.97
N ARG A 439 -5.28 23.51 -5.63
CA ARG A 439 -5.02 24.69 -6.47
C ARG A 439 -4.04 24.41 -7.61
N HIS A 440 -2.97 23.67 -7.34
CA HIS A 440 -1.80 23.61 -8.23
C HIS A 440 -1.61 22.27 -8.94
N PHE A 441 -2.14 21.17 -8.39
CA PHE A 441 -1.87 19.80 -8.86
C PHE A 441 -3.16 18.99 -9.11
N ASN A 442 -4.17 19.65 -9.70
CA ASN A 442 -5.46 19.04 -10.07
C ASN A 442 -6.19 18.33 -8.91
N GLY A 443 -5.85 18.65 -7.66
CA GLY A 443 -6.48 18.09 -6.46
C GLY A 443 -6.00 16.72 -6.01
N ASN A 444 -5.16 16.03 -6.77
CA ASN A 444 -4.69 14.68 -6.41
C ASN A 444 -3.23 14.37 -6.77
N GLY A 445 -2.46 15.35 -7.26
CA GLY A 445 -1.05 15.17 -7.62
C GLY A 445 -0.10 15.10 -6.41
N VAL A 446 -0.30 14.11 -5.53
CA VAL A 446 0.56 13.85 -4.36
C VAL A 446 0.80 12.35 -4.20
N ILE A 447 2.05 12.00 -3.92
CA ILE A 447 2.45 10.72 -3.33
C ILE A 447 2.87 11.02 -1.89
N ALA A 448 2.12 10.54 -0.90
CA ALA A 448 2.53 10.64 0.50
C ALA A 448 3.61 9.60 0.83
N SER A 449 4.55 9.95 1.70
CA SER A 449 5.56 9.02 2.21
C SER A 449 5.92 9.33 3.66
N MET A 450 6.40 8.31 4.37
CA MET A 450 6.79 8.39 5.78
C MET A 450 5.60 8.78 6.69
N GLU A 451 4.40 8.32 6.33
CA GLU A 451 3.10 8.79 6.81
C GLU A 451 2.30 7.74 7.59
N HIS A 452 2.95 6.67 8.06
CA HIS A 452 2.21 5.49 8.54
C HIS A 452 1.56 5.63 9.91
N CYS A 453 1.51 6.80 10.55
CA CYS A 453 0.75 6.96 11.79
C CYS A 453 -0.73 7.18 11.52
N ASN A 454 -1.58 6.72 12.44
CA ASN A 454 -3.02 6.77 12.28
C ASN A 454 -3.58 8.20 12.27
N ASP A 455 -2.92 9.15 12.94
CA ASP A 455 -3.32 10.56 12.87
C ASP A 455 -3.14 11.15 11.46
N PHE A 456 -2.10 10.78 10.71
CA PHE A 456 -2.03 11.13 9.29
C PHE A 456 -3.20 10.51 8.51
N MET A 457 -3.53 9.24 8.71
CA MET A 457 -4.64 8.63 7.96
C MET A 457 -5.98 9.30 8.28
N PHE A 458 -6.24 9.62 9.54
CA PHE A 458 -7.51 10.25 9.94
C PHE A 458 -7.57 11.74 9.60
N LEU A 459 -6.46 12.46 9.53
CA LEU A 459 -6.44 13.93 9.41
C LEU A 459 -5.89 14.43 8.05
N GLY A 460 -4.99 13.67 7.43
CA GLY A 460 -4.24 14.06 6.24
C GLY A 460 -4.82 13.57 4.91
N THR A 461 -5.70 12.57 4.96
CA THR A 461 -6.21 11.90 3.76
C THR A 461 -7.57 12.43 3.32
N GLU A 462 -7.87 13.73 3.50
CA GLU A 462 -9.06 14.32 2.89
C GLU A 462 -8.95 14.32 1.35
N SER A 463 -7.82 14.82 0.84
CA SER A 463 -7.53 14.92 -0.60
C SER A 463 -6.49 13.91 -1.09
N ILE A 464 -5.53 13.56 -0.22
CA ILE A 464 -4.46 12.62 -0.55
C ILE A 464 -5.05 11.23 -0.77
N CYS A 465 -4.73 10.64 -1.92
CA CYS A 465 -5.28 9.38 -2.38
C CYS A 465 -4.23 8.36 -2.84
N LEU A 466 -2.93 8.68 -2.75
CA LEU A 466 -1.82 7.81 -3.09
C LEU A 466 -0.71 8.03 -2.07
N GLY A 467 -0.15 6.94 -1.54
CA GLY A 467 0.91 7.03 -0.55
C GLY A 467 1.59 5.68 -0.34
N ARG A 468 2.82 5.73 0.15
CA ARG A 468 3.62 4.54 0.39
C ARG A 468 3.04 3.71 1.52
N VAL A 469 3.15 2.38 1.39
CA VAL A 469 2.64 1.43 2.38
C VAL A 469 3.72 0.48 2.90
N GLY A 470 4.99 0.79 2.70
CA GLY A 470 6.11 0.04 3.27
C GLY A 470 7.34 0.92 3.46
N ASP A 471 8.28 0.48 4.30
CA ASP A 471 9.65 1.01 4.40
C ASP A 471 10.37 0.92 3.03
N ASP A 472 11.54 1.54 2.90
CA ASP A 472 12.22 1.65 1.62
C ASP A 472 12.57 0.27 1.04
N PHE A 473 12.53 0.17 -0.29
CA PHE A 473 13.27 -0.86 -1.00
C PHE A 473 14.79 -0.64 -0.79
N TRP A 474 15.41 -1.52 -0.01
CA TRP A 474 16.84 -1.45 0.25
C TRP A 474 17.63 -2.31 -0.75
N CYS A 475 18.39 -1.67 -1.64
CA CYS A 475 19.31 -2.38 -2.56
C CYS A 475 20.43 -3.12 -1.82
N THR A 476 20.82 -2.60 -0.67
CA THR A 476 21.81 -3.15 0.25
C THR A 476 21.39 -2.83 1.68
N ASP A 477 21.77 -3.68 2.64
CA ASP A 477 21.47 -3.40 4.04
C ASP A 477 22.13 -2.10 4.53
N PRO A 478 21.38 -1.15 5.11
CA PRO A 478 21.96 0.09 5.62
C PRO A 478 22.88 -0.14 6.84
N SER A 479 22.79 -1.30 7.50
CA SER A 479 23.67 -1.68 8.62
C SER A 479 24.87 -2.53 8.19
N GLY A 480 25.04 -2.78 6.88
CA GLY A 480 26.17 -3.52 6.32
C GLY A 480 26.08 -5.04 6.39
N ASP A 481 24.91 -5.62 6.66
CA ASP A 481 24.69 -7.07 6.53
C ASP A 481 24.77 -7.49 5.04
N PRO A 482 25.75 -8.32 4.65
CA PRO A 482 25.89 -8.76 3.25
C PRO A 482 24.68 -9.57 2.74
N ASN A 483 23.90 -10.18 3.63
CA ASN A 483 22.69 -10.93 3.26
C ASN A 483 21.43 -10.07 3.25
N GLY A 484 21.47 -8.82 3.74
CA GLY A 484 20.28 -7.97 3.78
C GLY A 484 19.77 -7.54 2.41
N THR A 485 20.61 -7.61 1.38
CA THR A 485 20.21 -7.58 -0.04
C THR A 485 19.03 -8.52 -0.34
N PHE A 486 18.90 -9.64 0.38
CA PHE A 486 17.83 -10.63 0.17
C PHE A 486 16.72 -10.53 1.23
N TRP A 487 17.04 -10.67 2.51
CA TRP A 487 16.00 -10.83 3.54
C TRP A 487 15.14 -9.57 3.75
N LEU A 488 15.70 -8.36 3.51
CA LEU A 488 14.93 -7.12 3.57
C LEU A 488 13.84 -7.08 2.50
N GLN A 489 14.00 -7.79 1.38
CA GLN A 489 12.99 -7.85 0.32
C GLN A 489 11.74 -8.61 0.77
N GLY A 490 11.91 -9.67 1.56
CA GLY A 490 10.82 -10.35 2.24
C GLY A 490 10.08 -9.42 3.20
N CYS A 491 10.82 -8.68 4.03
CA CYS A 491 10.24 -7.66 4.92
C CYS A 491 9.43 -6.62 4.14
N HIS A 492 10.00 -6.05 3.07
CA HIS A 492 9.34 -5.06 2.22
C HIS A 492 7.98 -5.53 1.70
N MET A 493 7.94 -6.76 1.18
CA MET A 493 6.70 -7.34 0.66
C MET A 493 5.63 -7.50 1.74
N VAL A 494 6.01 -8.00 2.91
CA VAL A 494 5.09 -8.19 4.03
C VAL A 494 4.62 -6.85 4.59
N HIS A 495 5.50 -5.85 4.69
CA HIS A 495 5.13 -4.48 5.07
C HIS A 495 4.03 -3.98 4.12
N CYS A 496 4.30 -3.98 2.82
CA CYS A 496 3.37 -3.44 1.83
C CYS A 496 2.03 -4.18 1.81
N SER A 497 2.04 -5.52 1.82
CA SER A 497 0.80 -6.30 1.73
C SER A 497 -0.08 -6.16 2.96
N TYR A 498 0.49 -6.23 4.17
CA TYR A 498 -0.31 -6.14 5.39
C TYR A 498 -0.73 -4.70 5.69
N ASN A 499 0.13 -3.71 5.47
CA ASN A 499 -0.26 -2.31 5.62
C ASN A 499 -1.41 -1.93 4.68
N SER A 500 -1.48 -2.52 3.48
CA SER A 500 -2.58 -2.32 2.53
C SER A 500 -3.95 -2.74 3.09
N LEU A 501 -4.02 -3.67 4.06
CA LEU A 501 -5.28 -4.07 4.71
C LEU A 501 -6.01 -2.90 5.36
N TRP A 502 -5.24 -1.97 5.95
CA TRP A 502 -5.78 -0.84 6.67
C TRP A 502 -5.66 0.45 5.85
N MET A 503 -4.48 0.75 5.30
CA MET A 503 -4.21 1.98 4.54
C MET A 503 -4.98 2.03 3.21
N GLY A 504 -5.26 0.88 2.61
CA GLY A 504 -6.05 0.75 1.36
C GLY A 504 -7.50 1.26 1.46
N ASN A 505 -7.98 1.55 2.67
CA ASN A 505 -9.28 2.20 2.89
C ASN A 505 -9.20 3.73 2.75
N PHE A 506 -8.01 4.32 2.90
CA PHE A 506 -7.78 5.76 2.83
C PHE A 506 -7.14 6.14 1.50
N ILE A 507 -6.08 5.43 1.12
CA ILE A 507 -5.20 5.78 -0.01
C ILE A 507 -4.95 4.55 -0.87
N HIS A 508 -4.60 4.80 -2.12
CA HIS A 508 -4.14 3.78 -3.05
C HIS A 508 -2.72 3.35 -2.62
N PRO A 509 -2.47 2.06 -2.35
CA PRO A 509 -1.17 1.61 -1.87
C PRO A 509 -0.06 1.75 -2.92
N ASP A 510 0.98 2.52 -2.60
CA ASP A 510 2.24 2.55 -3.34
C ASP A 510 3.26 1.61 -2.68
N TRP A 511 3.74 0.63 -3.45
CA TRP A 511 4.66 -0.41 -2.98
C TRP A 511 6.13 -0.03 -3.17
N ASP A 512 6.40 1.24 -3.46
CA ASP A 512 7.73 1.83 -3.64
C ASP A 512 8.43 1.35 -4.92
N MET A 513 9.44 2.13 -5.34
CA MET A 513 10.32 1.79 -6.44
C MET A 513 11.07 0.48 -6.20
N PHE A 514 11.66 -0.05 -7.28
CA PHE A 514 12.65 -1.13 -7.21
C PHE A 514 13.67 -0.98 -8.34
N GLN A 515 14.77 -1.72 -8.27
CA GLN A 515 15.73 -1.82 -9.36
C GLN A 515 15.52 -3.10 -10.17
N SER A 516 15.39 -2.97 -11.49
CA SER A 516 15.18 -4.08 -12.43
C SER A 516 16.41 -4.98 -12.58
N THR A 517 17.59 -4.49 -12.19
CA THR A 517 18.86 -5.23 -12.18
C THR A 517 19.22 -5.82 -10.83
N HIS A 518 18.39 -5.63 -9.79
CA HIS A 518 18.62 -6.19 -8.47
C HIS A 518 18.54 -7.72 -8.45
N ALA A 519 19.24 -8.37 -7.53
CA ALA A 519 19.24 -9.84 -7.42
C ALA A 519 17.83 -10.44 -7.22
N CYS A 520 16.96 -9.71 -6.52
CA CYS A 520 15.55 -10.07 -6.32
C CYS A 520 14.59 -9.35 -7.30
N ALA A 521 15.07 -8.78 -8.42
CA ALA A 521 14.23 -7.92 -9.26
C ALA A 521 12.95 -8.60 -9.77
N GLN A 522 13.00 -9.89 -10.14
CA GLN A 522 11.81 -10.63 -10.58
C GLN A 522 10.77 -10.79 -9.45
N PHE A 523 11.23 -10.98 -8.22
CA PHE A 523 10.38 -11.06 -7.03
C PHE A 523 9.64 -9.74 -6.79
N HIS A 524 10.35 -8.60 -6.90
CA HIS A 524 9.73 -7.27 -6.81
C HIS A 524 8.81 -6.96 -7.98
N ALA A 525 9.22 -7.27 -9.22
CA ALA A 525 8.39 -7.07 -10.41
C ALA A 525 7.07 -7.82 -10.28
N ALA A 526 7.11 -9.09 -9.86
CA ALA A 526 5.90 -9.88 -9.62
C ALA A 526 5.03 -9.30 -8.51
N SER A 527 5.63 -8.83 -7.41
CA SER A 527 4.89 -8.22 -6.31
C SER A 527 4.20 -6.92 -6.73
N ARG A 528 4.85 -6.07 -7.55
CA ARG A 528 4.27 -4.84 -8.10
C ARG A 528 3.22 -5.13 -9.17
N ALA A 529 3.39 -6.18 -9.97
CA ALA A 529 2.38 -6.59 -10.96
C ALA A 529 1.03 -6.94 -10.30
N ILE A 530 1.05 -7.60 -9.15
CA ILE A 530 -0.17 -7.95 -8.41
C ILE A 530 -0.62 -6.86 -7.43
N SER A 531 0.23 -5.92 -7.01
CA SER A 531 -0.06 -4.93 -5.96
C SER A 531 -1.32 -4.11 -6.24
N GLY A 532 -1.60 -3.85 -7.52
CA GLY A 532 -2.65 -2.94 -7.96
C GLY A 532 -2.30 -1.47 -7.80
N GLY A 533 -1.09 -1.15 -7.32
CA GLY A 533 -0.50 0.20 -7.18
C GLY A 533 0.22 0.69 -8.45
N PRO A 534 0.84 1.88 -8.39
CA PRO A 534 1.76 2.32 -9.44
C PRO A 534 2.98 1.40 -9.54
N ILE A 535 3.63 1.41 -10.70
CA ILE A 535 4.88 0.67 -10.94
C ILE A 535 5.92 1.62 -11.49
N TYR A 536 6.96 1.87 -10.71
CA TYR A 536 8.10 2.67 -11.15
C TYR A 536 9.41 2.06 -10.65
N ILE A 537 10.48 2.29 -11.41
CA ILE A 537 11.82 1.78 -11.10
C ILE A 537 12.76 2.93 -10.71
N SER A 538 13.90 2.60 -10.12
CA SER A 538 14.97 3.57 -9.81
C SER A 538 16.34 3.13 -10.33
N ASP A 539 16.35 2.38 -11.43
CA ASP A 539 17.57 1.92 -12.10
C ASP A 539 18.54 3.08 -12.40
N SER A 540 19.83 2.81 -12.24
CA SER A 540 20.88 3.66 -12.78
C SER A 540 20.78 3.75 -14.31
N VAL A 541 21.11 4.92 -14.87
CA VAL A 541 21.04 5.16 -16.31
C VAL A 541 21.88 4.13 -17.08
N GLY A 542 21.25 3.47 -18.06
CA GLY A 542 21.90 2.45 -18.88
C GLY A 542 22.01 1.07 -18.22
N GLN A 543 21.49 0.89 -17.00
CA GLN A 543 21.46 -0.38 -16.28
C GLN A 543 20.01 -0.85 -16.12
N HIS A 544 19.43 -1.35 -17.20
CA HIS A 544 18.03 -1.80 -17.24
C HIS A 544 17.93 -3.27 -17.68
N ASP A 545 17.14 -4.07 -16.99
CA ASP A 545 16.67 -5.37 -17.50
C ASP A 545 15.39 -5.17 -18.32
N PHE A 546 15.54 -4.81 -19.59
CA PHE A 546 14.39 -4.62 -20.49
C PHE A 546 13.56 -5.88 -20.72
N ARG A 547 14.13 -7.08 -20.52
CA ARG A 547 13.35 -8.32 -20.63
C ARG A 547 12.36 -8.40 -19.48
N LEU A 548 12.79 -8.07 -18.26
CA LEU A 548 11.92 -7.99 -17.10
C LEU A 548 10.91 -6.84 -17.25
N LEU A 549 11.35 -5.64 -17.60
CA LEU A 549 10.47 -4.48 -17.72
C LEU A 549 9.35 -4.69 -18.75
N LYS A 550 9.61 -5.36 -19.88
CA LYS A 550 8.59 -5.69 -20.90
C LYS A 550 7.53 -6.70 -20.43
N SER A 551 7.72 -7.33 -19.27
CA SER A 551 6.68 -8.15 -18.62
C SER A 551 5.73 -7.33 -17.73
N LEU A 552 6.00 -6.04 -17.53
CA LEU A 552 5.21 -5.09 -16.73
C LEU A 552 4.64 -3.95 -17.59
N VAL A 553 5.44 -3.45 -18.53
CA VAL A 553 5.21 -2.21 -19.26
C VAL A 553 4.78 -2.50 -20.70
N LEU A 554 3.66 -1.89 -21.11
CA LEU A 554 3.18 -1.95 -22.48
C LEU A 554 3.92 -0.93 -23.38
N PRO A 555 3.90 -1.10 -24.72
CA PRO A 555 4.58 -0.18 -25.63
C PRO A 555 4.11 1.28 -25.57
N ASP A 556 2.90 1.54 -25.06
CA ASP A 556 2.37 2.89 -24.81
C ASP A 556 2.76 3.48 -23.43
N GLY A 557 3.59 2.78 -22.65
CA GLY A 557 4.01 3.19 -21.30
C GLY A 557 2.97 2.95 -20.21
N THR A 558 1.82 2.35 -20.54
CA THR A 558 0.83 1.92 -19.54
C THR A 558 1.19 0.56 -18.94
N ILE A 559 0.57 0.23 -17.81
CA ILE A 559 0.75 -1.05 -17.12
C ILE A 559 -0.56 -1.84 -17.08
N LEU A 560 -0.45 -3.17 -16.93
CA LEU A 560 -1.59 -4.06 -16.69
C LEU A 560 -1.92 -4.11 -15.20
N ARG A 561 -2.42 -2.99 -14.65
CA ARG A 561 -2.70 -2.87 -13.22
C ARG A 561 -3.96 -3.64 -12.82
N CYS A 562 -3.89 -4.34 -11.68
CA CYS A 562 -5.07 -4.94 -11.06
C CYS A 562 -6.11 -3.86 -10.65
N SER A 563 -7.39 -4.25 -10.61
CA SER A 563 -8.52 -3.39 -10.29
C SER A 563 -8.67 -3.07 -8.80
N HIS A 564 -8.16 -3.94 -7.93
CA HIS A 564 -8.12 -3.74 -6.47
C HIS A 564 -6.66 -3.54 -6.01
N TYR A 565 -6.43 -3.39 -4.71
CA TYR A 565 -5.09 -3.49 -4.11
C TYR A 565 -4.86 -4.87 -3.50
N ALA A 566 -3.61 -5.34 -3.51
CA ALA A 566 -3.29 -6.68 -3.04
C ALA A 566 -3.43 -6.81 -1.52
N LEU A 567 -4.03 -7.92 -1.07
CA LEU A 567 -4.23 -8.22 0.34
C LEU A 567 -3.79 -9.66 0.66
N PRO A 568 -3.27 -9.94 1.88
CA PRO A 568 -2.97 -11.29 2.33
C PRO A 568 -4.22 -12.18 2.25
N THR A 569 -4.04 -13.45 1.89
CA THR A 569 -5.13 -14.45 1.93
C THR A 569 -5.51 -14.78 3.37
N ARG A 570 -6.78 -15.14 3.60
CA ARG A 570 -7.30 -15.43 4.94
C ARG A 570 -6.48 -16.47 5.71
N ASP A 571 -5.90 -17.44 5.00
CA ASP A 571 -5.18 -18.55 5.63
C ASP A 571 -3.77 -18.20 6.13
N CYS A 572 -3.17 -17.10 5.66
CA CYS A 572 -1.90 -16.57 6.17
C CYS A 572 -2.05 -15.27 6.99
N LEU A 573 -3.25 -14.68 7.03
CA LEU A 573 -3.51 -13.39 7.68
C LEU A 573 -3.11 -13.33 9.17
N PHE A 574 -3.14 -14.47 9.88
CA PHE A 574 -2.79 -14.60 11.30
C PHE A 574 -1.53 -15.45 11.54
N LEU A 575 -0.69 -15.58 10.52
CA LEU A 575 0.57 -16.34 10.55
C LEU A 575 1.74 -15.41 10.25
N ASP A 576 2.96 -15.89 10.51
CA ASP A 576 4.19 -15.12 10.29
C ASP A 576 4.90 -15.55 8.99
N PRO A 577 4.77 -14.79 7.90
CA PRO A 577 5.41 -15.10 6.62
C PRO A 577 6.91 -14.74 6.54
N LEU A 578 7.50 -14.20 7.61
CA LEU A 578 8.86 -13.65 7.61
C LEU A 578 9.89 -14.54 8.28
N HIS A 579 9.54 -15.20 9.39
CA HIS A 579 10.54 -15.95 10.16
C HIS A 579 9.95 -17.07 11.05
N ASP A 580 9.04 -17.88 10.51
CA ASP A 580 8.56 -19.12 11.14
C ASP A 580 9.07 -20.41 10.47
N GLY A 581 9.76 -20.27 9.33
CA GLY A 581 10.30 -21.34 8.49
C GLY A 581 9.23 -22.18 7.76
N LYS A 582 7.98 -21.71 7.68
CA LYS A 582 6.84 -22.54 7.21
C LYS A 582 5.81 -21.80 6.39
N THR A 583 5.58 -20.52 6.66
CA THR A 583 4.47 -19.77 6.07
C THR A 583 4.94 -19.00 4.85
N MET A 584 4.29 -19.21 3.70
CA MET A 584 4.45 -18.32 2.55
C MET A 584 3.48 -17.15 2.63
N LEU A 585 3.95 -15.97 2.20
CA LEU A 585 3.06 -14.86 1.92
C LEU A 585 2.21 -15.21 0.69
N LYS A 586 0.90 -15.22 0.86
CA LYS A 586 -0.06 -15.37 -0.24
C LYS A 586 -0.91 -14.13 -0.30
N ILE A 587 -0.98 -13.51 -1.47
CA ILE A 587 -1.73 -12.27 -1.69
C ILE A 587 -2.64 -12.41 -2.89
N TRP A 588 -3.84 -11.86 -2.81
CA TRP A 588 -4.83 -11.91 -3.88
C TRP A 588 -5.14 -10.51 -4.40
N ASN A 589 -5.54 -10.44 -5.67
CA ASN A 589 -6.09 -9.25 -6.31
C ASN A 589 -7.05 -9.66 -7.44
N LEU A 590 -7.72 -8.69 -8.06
CA LEU A 590 -8.68 -8.89 -9.13
C LEU A 590 -8.30 -8.07 -10.37
N ASN A 591 -8.42 -8.68 -11.54
CA ASN A 591 -8.48 -7.98 -12.83
C ASN A 591 -9.94 -7.71 -13.19
N LYS A 592 -10.21 -7.32 -14.45
CA LYS A 592 -11.59 -7.10 -14.93
C LYS A 592 -12.40 -8.40 -15.03
N TYR A 593 -11.75 -9.51 -15.40
CA TYR A 593 -12.41 -10.80 -15.69
C TYR A 593 -11.75 -12.01 -15.03
N THR A 594 -10.59 -11.82 -14.41
CA THR A 594 -9.82 -12.89 -13.76
C THR A 594 -9.41 -12.47 -12.35
N GLY A 595 -9.19 -13.45 -11.49
CA GLY A 595 -8.51 -13.25 -10.22
C GLY A 595 -7.01 -13.49 -10.37
N VAL A 596 -6.22 -12.88 -9.48
CA VAL A 596 -4.77 -13.09 -9.40
C VAL A 596 -4.41 -13.55 -8.00
N LEU A 597 -3.62 -14.61 -7.89
CA LEU A 597 -3.08 -15.10 -6.61
C LEU A 597 -1.56 -15.20 -6.73
N GLY A 598 -0.85 -14.44 -5.90
CA GLY A 598 0.59 -14.49 -5.81
C GLY A 598 1.03 -15.26 -4.58
N VAL A 599 2.03 -16.14 -4.74
CA VAL A 599 2.61 -16.96 -3.69
C VAL A 599 4.10 -16.64 -3.59
N PHE A 600 4.57 -16.20 -2.43
CA PHE A 600 5.92 -15.67 -2.23
C PHE A 600 6.58 -16.30 -0.99
N ASN A 601 7.80 -16.78 -1.14
CA ASN A 601 8.62 -17.16 0.00
C ASN A 601 9.40 -15.94 0.52
N CYS A 602 8.87 -15.30 1.56
CA CYS A 602 9.45 -14.10 2.19
C CYS A 602 10.33 -14.42 3.41
N GLN A 603 10.58 -15.70 3.69
CA GLN A 603 11.25 -16.14 4.90
C GLN A 603 12.72 -15.75 4.91
N GLY A 604 13.23 -15.27 6.06
CA GLY A 604 14.66 -15.02 6.26
C GLY A 604 15.00 -13.81 7.12
N GLY A 605 14.01 -13.05 7.60
CA GLY A 605 14.23 -11.93 8.51
C GLY A 605 12.97 -11.14 8.80
N GLY A 606 12.98 -10.39 9.90
CA GLY A 606 11.86 -9.55 10.33
C GLY A 606 12.05 -8.95 11.72
N TRP A 607 10.96 -8.49 12.32
CA TRP A 607 10.99 -7.74 13.58
C TRP A 607 11.44 -8.61 14.75
N CYS A 608 12.52 -8.20 15.43
CA CYS A 608 12.96 -8.81 16.67
C CYS A 608 12.59 -7.91 17.85
N ARG A 609 11.50 -8.24 18.56
CA ARG A 609 11.03 -7.51 19.75
C ARG A 609 12.12 -7.27 20.80
N GLN A 610 13.00 -8.25 21.03
CA GLN A 610 14.05 -8.16 22.05
C GLN A 610 15.12 -7.14 21.69
N ALA A 611 15.52 -7.10 20.41
CA ALA A 611 16.52 -6.17 19.90
C ALA A 611 15.91 -4.84 19.41
N ARG A 612 14.58 -4.80 19.28
CA ARG A 612 13.78 -3.68 18.78
C ARG A 612 14.25 -3.14 17.44
N ARG A 613 14.52 -4.09 16.53
CA ARG A 613 14.91 -3.83 15.16
C ARG A 613 14.64 -5.04 14.29
N ASN A 614 14.55 -4.81 12.98
CA ASN A 614 14.57 -5.91 12.03
C ASN A 614 15.93 -6.62 12.06
N LYS A 615 15.91 -7.95 11.96
CA LYS A 615 17.10 -8.79 11.96
C LYS A 615 16.98 -9.89 10.91
N CYS A 616 18.14 -10.26 10.36
CA CYS A 616 18.28 -11.52 9.66
C CYS A 616 17.91 -12.68 10.59
N ALA A 617 17.15 -13.64 10.04
CA ALA A 617 16.81 -14.91 10.63
C ALA A 617 17.04 -16.01 9.56
N SER A 618 18.30 -16.11 9.12
CA SER A 618 18.73 -16.98 8.01
C SER A 618 18.37 -18.46 8.20
N GLU A 619 18.20 -18.92 9.43
CA GLU A 619 17.75 -20.26 9.78
C GLU A 619 16.36 -20.60 9.19
N PHE A 620 15.52 -19.58 8.96
CA PHE A 620 14.21 -19.75 8.33
C PHE A 620 14.23 -19.57 6.82
N SER A 621 15.34 -19.08 6.25
CA SER A 621 15.52 -18.88 4.81
C SER A 621 15.82 -20.21 4.09
N HIS A 622 14.79 -21.06 3.94
CA HIS A 622 14.87 -22.31 3.19
C HIS A 622 13.62 -22.53 2.32
N THR A 623 13.66 -23.59 1.50
CA THR A 623 12.55 -23.96 0.62
C THR A 623 11.30 -24.31 1.44
N VAL A 624 10.19 -23.63 1.16
CA VAL A 624 8.89 -23.85 1.82
C VAL A 624 7.91 -24.41 0.79
N SER A 625 6.83 -25.04 1.24
CA SER A 625 5.69 -25.39 0.38
C SER A 625 4.38 -24.85 0.92
N ALA A 626 3.50 -24.42 0.04
CA ALA A 626 2.15 -23.97 0.37
C ALA A 626 1.13 -24.45 -0.67
N THR A 627 -0.12 -24.59 -0.25
CA THR A 627 -1.23 -24.81 -1.17
C THR A 627 -1.82 -23.47 -1.61
N ALA A 628 -2.18 -23.35 -2.89
CA ALA A 628 -2.92 -22.25 -3.48
C ALA A 628 -4.24 -22.75 -4.07
N ARG A 629 -5.31 -21.96 -3.95
CA ARG A 629 -6.68 -22.36 -4.34
C ARG A 629 -7.44 -21.18 -4.95
N PRO A 630 -8.38 -21.41 -5.89
CA PRO A 630 -9.27 -20.36 -6.39
C PRO A 630 -10.09 -19.67 -5.28
N ALA A 631 -10.49 -20.40 -4.24
CA ALA A 631 -11.25 -19.84 -3.10
C ALA A 631 -10.46 -18.87 -2.20
N TYR A 632 -9.14 -18.73 -2.39
CA TYR A 632 -8.35 -17.72 -1.65
C TYR A 632 -8.47 -16.31 -2.23
N ILE A 633 -9.10 -16.16 -3.39
CA ILE A 633 -9.38 -14.88 -4.02
C ILE A 633 -10.76 -14.41 -3.54
N GLU A 634 -10.87 -13.16 -3.10
CA GLU A 634 -12.13 -12.59 -2.65
C GLU A 634 -12.91 -11.97 -3.81
N TRP A 635 -13.54 -12.83 -4.62
CA TRP A 635 -14.23 -12.47 -5.88
C TRP A 635 -15.31 -11.39 -5.75
N SER A 636 -15.93 -11.29 -4.58
CA SER A 636 -16.99 -10.33 -4.27
C SER A 636 -16.48 -8.92 -3.93
N HIS A 637 -15.16 -8.73 -3.80
CA HIS A 637 -14.56 -7.46 -3.42
C HIS A 637 -14.23 -6.55 -4.61
N GLY A 638 -13.96 -5.28 -4.30
CA GLY A 638 -13.66 -4.24 -5.28
C GLY A 638 -14.88 -3.57 -5.92
N LYS A 639 -14.62 -2.55 -6.74
CA LYS A 639 -15.67 -1.69 -7.33
C LYS A 639 -16.56 -2.42 -8.34
N LYS A 640 -16.01 -3.45 -9.00
CA LYS A 640 -16.70 -4.29 -9.97
C LYS A 640 -16.41 -5.76 -9.64
N PRO A 641 -17.18 -6.36 -8.73
CA PRO A 641 -17.01 -7.76 -8.37
C PRO A 641 -17.14 -8.68 -9.59
N ILE A 642 -16.43 -9.80 -9.58
CA ILE A 642 -16.53 -10.82 -10.63
C ILE A 642 -17.56 -11.85 -10.16
N PRO A 643 -18.72 -12.00 -10.84
CA PRO A 643 -19.73 -12.96 -10.44
C PRO A 643 -19.21 -14.39 -10.67
N ILE A 644 -19.21 -15.19 -9.62
CA ILE A 644 -18.81 -16.60 -9.64
C ILE A 644 -19.95 -17.55 -9.28
N ASP A 645 -21.19 -17.06 -9.18
CA ASP A 645 -22.37 -17.88 -8.93
C ASP A 645 -22.53 -18.94 -10.02
N GLY A 646 -22.60 -20.20 -9.61
CA GLY A 646 -22.70 -21.34 -10.54
C GLY A 646 -21.39 -21.71 -11.25
N VAL A 647 -20.26 -21.07 -10.93
CA VAL A 647 -18.94 -21.47 -11.45
C VAL A 647 -18.43 -22.68 -10.67
N GLU A 648 -18.42 -23.84 -11.33
CA GLU A 648 -17.96 -25.10 -10.71
C GLU A 648 -16.44 -25.31 -10.82
N ILE A 649 -15.81 -24.74 -11.86
CA ILE A 649 -14.41 -24.97 -12.23
C ILE A 649 -13.76 -23.66 -12.65
N PHE A 650 -12.49 -23.50 -12.29
CA PHE A 650 -11.61 -22.41 -12.69
C PHE A 650 -10.44 -22.95 -13.50
N ALA A 651 -10.07 -22.22 -14.56
CA ALA A 651 -8.81 -22.41 -15.23
C ALA A 651 -7.73 -21.60 -14.51
N VAL A 652 -6.72 -22.28 -13.97
CA VAL A 652 -5.63 -21.69 -13.19
C VAL A 652 -4.34 -21.81 -13.97
N TYR A 653 -3.84 -20.67 -14.45
CA TYR A 653 -2.57 -20.59 -15.18
C TYR A 653 -1.45 -20.14 -14.25
N SER A 654 -0.39 -20.95 -14.15
CA SER A 654 0.83 -20.67 -13.39
C SER A 654 1.85 -20.00 -14.30
N PHE A 655 2.18 -18.73 -14.03
CA PHE A 655 3.05 -17.92 -14.88
C PHE A 655 4.46 -18.52 -15.01
N ARG A 656 5.11 -18.83 -13.89
CA ARG A 656 6.48 -19.35 -13.89
C ARG A 656 6.56 -20.78 -14.38
N ALA A 657 5.61 -21.63 -13.99
CA ALA A 657 5.56 -23.00 -14.47
C ALA A 657 5.10 -23.12 -15.93
N GLY A 658 4.41 -22.10 -16.47
CA GLY A 658 3.86 -22.09 -17.82
C GLY A 658 2.74 -23.12 -18.05
N LYS A 659 2.04 -23.53 -16.99
CA LYS A 659 1.07 -24.64 -16.99
C LYS A 659 -0.33 -24.19 -16.60
N LEU A 660 -1.34 -24.85 -17.16
CA LEU A 660 -2.74 -24.66 -16.83
C LEU A 660 -3.29 -25.88 -16.08
N ALA A 661 -4.09 -25.63 -15.05
CA ALA A 661 -4.83 -26.65 -14.32
C ALA A 661 -6.32 -26.25 -14.22
N LEU A 662 -7.20 -27.24 -14.19
CA LEU A 662 -8.62 -27.04 -13.90
C LEU A 662 -8.89 -27.41 -12.45
N LEU A 663 -9.35 -26.44 -11.65
CA LEU A 663 -9.56 -26.59 -10.21
C LEU A 663 -10.99 -26.19 -9.85
N LYS A 664 -11.66 -26.98 -9.01
CA LYS A 664 -12.84 -26.51 -8.28
C LYS A 664 -12.45 -25.43 -7.26
N PRO A 665 -13.39 -24.63 -6.72
CA PRO A 665 -13.08 -23.61 -5.73
C PRO A 665 -12.14 -24.07 -4.59
N GLU A 666 -12.40 -25.27 -4.05
CA GLU A 666 -11.67 -25.85 -2.92
C GLU A 666 -10.48 -26.73 -3.30
N ASP A 667 -10.32 -27.03 -4.59
CA ASP A 667 -9.16 -27.79 -5.06
C ASP A 667 -7.90 -26.93 -4.95
N GLY A 668 -6.77 -27.57 -4.65
CA GLY A 668 -5.51 -26.87 -4.43
C GLY A 668 -4.37 -27.39 -5.28
N ILE A 669 -3.49 -26.46 -5.67
CA ILE A 669 -2.19 -26.76 -6.24
C ILE A 669 -1.10 -26.57 -5.18
N ASN A 670 -0.17 -27.53 -5.09
CA ASN A 670 0.99 -27.41 -4.21
C ASN A 670 2.11 -26.65 -4.92
N ILE A 671 2.62 -25.63 -4.26
CA ILE A 671 3.69 -24.76 -4.76
C ILE A 671 4.85 -24.84 -3.77
N THR A 672 6.03 -25.14 -4.29
CA THR A 672 7.28 -25.24 -3.52
C THR A 672 8.25 -24.20 -4.05
N LEU A 673 8.74 -23.33 -3.17
CA LEU A 673 9.57 -22.17 -3.55
C LEU A 673 10.77 -22.04 -2.64
N ASP A 674 11.93 -21.82 -3.25
CA ASP A 674 13.13 -21.34 -2.57
C ASP A 674 12.91 -19.91 -2.04
N PRO A 675 13.71 -19.47 -1.05
CA PRO A 675 13.63 -18.11 -0.51
C PRO A 675 13.69 -17.03 -1.60
N PHE A 676 12.93 -15.96 -1.41
CA PHE A 676 12.86 -14.80 -2.31
C PHE A 676 12.44 -15.15 -3.74
N ASN A 677 11.63 -16.20 -3.86
CA ASN A 677 11.05 -16.65 -5.10
C ASN A 677 9.52 -16.66 -5.02
N PHE A 678 8.87 -16.77 -6.18
CA PHE A 678 7.43 -16.58 -6.31
C PHE A 678 6.79 -17.50 -7.36
N GLU A 679 5.46 -17.56 -7.33
CA GLU A 679 4.60 -17.99 -8.43
C GLU A 679 3.40 -17.03 -8.52
N LEU A 680 3.00 -16.66 -9.74
CA LEU A 680 1.79 -15.87 -9.99
C LEU A 680 0.77 -16.75 -10.71
N LEU A 681 -0.43 -16.83 -10.14
CA LEU A 681 -1.54 -17.59 -10.68
C LEU A 681 -2.59 -16.65 -11.24
N THR A 682 -2.91 -16.80 -12.52
CA THR A 682 -4.12 -16.20 -13.11
C THR A 682 -5.25 -17.21 -13.01
N VAL A 683 -6.32 -16.83 -12.32
CA VAL A 683 -7.48 -17.68 -12.07
C VAL A 683 -8.65 -17.14 -12.87
N SER A 684 -9.12 -17.90 -13.85
CA SER A 684 -10.27 -17.51 -14.70
C SER A 684 -11.46 -18.43 -14.44
N PRO A 685 -12.66 -17.88 -14.17
CA PRO A 685 -13.89 -18.67 -14.17
C PRO A 685 -14.10 -19.38 -15.52
N VAL A 686 -14.44 -20.67 -15.49
CA VAL A 686 -14.79 -21.42 -16.70
C VAL A 686 -16.28 -21.23 -16.97
N LYS A 687 -16.62 -20.83 -18.21
CA LYS A 687 -18.01 -20.72 -18.67
C LYS A 687 -18.31 -21.74 -19.74
N THR A 688 -19.53 -22.25 -19.70
CA THR A 688 -20.05 -23.20 -20.70
C THR A 688 -20.85 -22.46 -21.75
N LEU A 689 -20.46 -22.59 -23.02
CA LEU A 689 -21.18 -22.07 -24.17
C LEU A 689 -22.43 -22.93 -24.43
N SER A 690 -23.61 -22.30 -24.41
CA SER A 690 -24.86 -22.92 -24.86
C SER A 690 -24.86 -23.00 -26.39
N SER A 691 -24.62 -24.18 -26.93
CA SER A 691 -24.66 -24.45 -28.37
C SER A 691 -25.92 -25.24 -28.75
N SER A 692 -26.38 -25.06 -29.99
CA SER A 692 -27.36 -25.96 -30.64
C SER A 692 -26.79 -27.36 -30.96
N ARG A 693 -25.48 -27.57 -30.73
CA ARG A 693 -24.77 -28.85 -30.89
C ARG A 693 -24.96 -29.78 -29.67
N LYS A 694 -24.66 -31.07 -29.87
CA LYS A 694 -24.75 -32.11 -28.82
C LYS A 694 -23.75 -31.96 -27.68
N THR A 695 -22.63 -31.26 -27.88
CA THR A 695 -21.56 -31.07 -26.88
C THR A 695 -21.41 -29.59 -26.56
N ALA A 696 -21.42 -29.26 -25.27
CA ALA A 696 -21.22 -27.90 -24.79
C ALA A 696 -19.71 -27.62 -24.65
N VAL A 697 -19.24 -26.49 -25.18
CA VAL A 697 -17.83 -26.10 -25.11
C VAL A 697 -17.62 -25.29 -23.83
N GLN A 698 -16.60 -25.64 -23.04
CA GLN A 698 -16.17 -24.87 -21.88
C GLN A 698 -15.00 -23.98 -22.27
N PHE A 699 -15.01 -22.72 -21.84
CA PHE A 699 -14.01 -21.73 -22.19
C PHE A 699 -13.66 -20.82 -21.02
N ALA A 700 -12.37 -20.45 -20.91
CA ALA A 700 -11.90 -19.44 -19.97
C ALA A 700 -10.71 -18.65 -20.56
N PRO A 701 -10.81 -17.31 -20.68
CA PRO A 701 -9.68 -16.51 -21.14
C PRO A 701 -8.59 -16.42 -20.06
N ILE A 702 -7.33 -16.60 -20.44
CA ILE A 702 -6.20 -16.49 -19.50
C ILE A 702 -5.52 -15.12 -19.65
N GLY A 703 -5.21 -14.69 -20.88
CA GLY A 703 -4.58 -13.40 -21.16
C GLY A 703 -3.20 -13.54 -21.79
N LEU A 704 -2.35 -12.51 -21.67
CA LEU A 704 -1.02 -12.45 -22.29
C LEU A 704 0.03 -13.15 -21.40
N ALA A 705 0.43 -14.36 -21.77
CA ALA A 705 1.29 -15.23 -20.97
C ALA A 705 2.73 -14.70 -20.74
N ASN A 706 3.16 -13.72 -21.54
CA ASN A 706 4.42 -13.00 -21.38
C ASN A 706 4.37 -11.86 -20.34
N MET A 707 3.18 -11.50 -19.85
CA MET A 707 2.99 -10.44 -18.87
C MET A 707 2.84 -11.04 -17.46
N LEU A 708 3.49 -10.43 -16.46
CA LEU A 708 3.41 -10.88 -15.07
C LEU A 708 1.97 -10.86 -14.55
N ASN A 709 1.21 -9.80 -14.86
CA ASN A 709 -0.24 -9.81 -14.69
C ASN A 709 -0.94 -10.27 -15.97
N THR A 710 -0.85 -11.57 -16.26
CA THR A 710 -1.34 -12.19 -17.49
C THR A 710 -2.81 -11.84 -17.80
N GLY A 711 -3.70 -12.01 -16.83
CA GLY A 711 -5.13 -11.72 -16.99
C GLY A 711 -5.50 -10.23 -16.99
N GLY A 712 -4.56 -9.34 -16.63
CA GLY A 712 -4.75 -7.89 -16.65
C GLY A 712 -4.90 -7.33 -18.06
N ALA A 713 -4.46 -8.07 -19.08
CA ALA A 713 -4.58 -7.71 -20.48
C ALA A 713 -6.02 -7.80 -21.02
N ILE A 714 -6.92 -8.50 -20.33
CA ILE A 714 -8.28 -8.75 -20.84
C ILE A 714 -9.17 -7.52 -20.58
N GLU A 715 -9.63 -6.89 -21.67
CA GLU A 715 -10.46 -5.69 -21.66
C GLU A 715 -11.96 -6.00 -21.76
N SER A 716 -12.34 -7.05 -22.51
CA SER A 716 -13.71 -7.55 -22.56
C SER A 716 -13.75 -9.04 -22.92
N VAL A 717 -14.84 -9.70 -22.56
CA VAL A 717 -15.13 -11.10 -22.90
C VAL A 717 -16.61 -11.21 -23.26
N GLU A 718 -16.90 -11.66 -24.48
CA GLU A 718 -18.26 -11.83 -25.00
C GLU A 718 -18.45 -13.28 -25.48
N PHE A 719 -19.53 -13.91 -25.03
CA PHE A 719 -19.92 -15.24 -25.46
C PHE A 719 -21.05 -15.05 -26.48
N ALA A 720 -20.79 -15.32 -27.76
CA ALA A 720 -21.79 -15.18 -28.81
C ALA A 720 -22.66 -16.44 -28.86
N ASP A 721 -23.98 -16.27 -28.90
CA ASP A 721 -24.93 -17.38 -28.98
C ASP A 721 -24.70 -18.22 -30.25
N GLY A 722 -24.08 -19.39 -30.09
CA GLY A 722 -23.86 -20.36 -31.16
C GLY A 722 -22.71 -20.09 -32.13
N GLU A 723 -21.99 -18.96 -32.02
CA GLU A 723 -20.98 -18.54 -33.01
C GLU A 723 -19.53 -18.48 -32.49
N GLY A 724 -19.27 -18.36 -31.17
CA GLY A 724 -17.90 -18.35 -30.65
C GLY A 724 -17.68 -17.50 -29.40
N VAL A 725 -16.41 -17.24 -29.06
CA VAL A 725 -16.01 -16.35 -27.97
C VAL A 725 -15.19 -15.20 -28.52
N LYS A 726 -15.47 -13.97 -28.09
CA LYS A 726 -14.69 -12.78 -28.44
C LYS A 726 -14.00 -12.25 -27.18
N VAL A 727 -12.71 -11.97 -27.29
CA VAL A 727 -11.89 -11.43 -26.20
C VAL A 727 -11.14 -10.21 -26.71
N ALA A 728 -11.41 -9.04 -26.13
CA ALA A 728 -10.60 -7.85 -26.39
C ALA A 728 -9.39 -7.86 -25.45
N VAL A 729 -8.18 -7.67 -26.00
CA VAL A 729 -6.91 -7.79 -25.28
C VAL A 729 -6.05 -6.54 -25.49
N LYS A 730 -5.59 -5.91 -24.41
CA LYS A 730 -4.62 -4.81 -24.47
C LYS A 730 -3.20 -5.33 -24.26
N GLY A 731 -2.32 -5.08 -25.24
CA GLY A 731 -0.91 -5.45 -25.17
C GLY A 731 -0.47 -6.26 -26.37
N ALA A 732 0.69 -6.92 -26.24
CA ALA A 732 1.25 -7.78 -27.27
C ALA A 732 1.96 -8.98 -26.64
N GLY A 733 1.97 -10.10 -27.38
CA GLY A 733 2.62 -11.34 -27.02
C GLY A 733 1.71 -12.56 -27.16
N GLU A 734 1.94 -13.58 -26.35
CA GLU A 734 1.25 -14.86 -26.47
C GLU A 734 -0.08 -14.84 -25.71
N MET A 735 -1.20 -14.78 -26.43
CA MET A 735 -2.54 -14.90 -25.86
C MET A 735 -2.87 -16.36 -25.60
N LYS A 736 -3.28 -16.67 -24.37
CA LYS A 736 -3.77 -18.00 -23.97
C LYS A 736 -5.22 -18.00 -23.54
N ALA A 737 -5.90 -19.10 -23.84
CA ALA A 737 -7.22 -19.41 -23.33
C ALA A 737 -7.36 -20.92 -23.10
N PHE A 738 -8.10 -21.29 -22.07
CA PHE A 738 -8.59 -22.66 -21.93
C PHE A 738 -9.82 -22.87 -22.82
N SER A 739 -9.85 -24.01 -23.51
CA SER A 739 -11.01 -24.49 -24.25
C SER A 739 -11.11 -26.00 -24.15
N SER A 740 -12.29 -26.54 -23.83
CA SER A 740 -12.49 -28.01 -23.77
C SER A 740 -12.49 -28.68 -25.14
N GLU A 741 -12.71 -27.92 -26.20
CA GLU A 741 -12.68 -28.38 -27.59
C GLU A 741 -11.72 -27.53 -28.41
N LYS A 742 -11.13 -28.12 -29.45
CA LYS A 742 -10.26 -27.38 -30.36
C LYS A 742 -11.08 -26.39 -31.19
N PRO A 743 -10.73 -25.08 -31.22
CA PRO A 743 -11.35 -24.14 -32.15
C PRO A 743 -11.19 -24.59 -33.61
N THR A 744 -12.19 -24.31 -34.44
CA THR A 744 -12.10 -24.53 -35.89
C THR A 744 -11.27 -23.45 -36.58
N SER A 745 -11.37 -22.22 -36.10
CA SER A 745 -10.55 -21.08 -36.55
C SER A 745 -10.44 -20.05 -35.42
N CYS A 746 -9.39 -19.23 -35.48
CA CYS A 746 -9.24 -18.05 -34.63
C CYS A 746 -9.02 -16.84 -35.54
N LEU A 747 -9.66 -15.71 -35.21
CA LEU A 747 -9.42 -14.43 -35.89
C LEU A 747 -8.75 -13.45 -34.92
N VAL A 748 -7.83 -12.63 -35.44
CA VAL A 748 -7.24 -11.49 -34.75
C VAL A 748 -7.57 -10.24 -35.56
N ASN A 749 -8.36 -9.33 -34.99
CA ASN A 749 -8.93 -8.16 -35.67
C ASN A 749 -9.66 -8.51 -36.98
N GLY A 750 -10.36 -9.65 -36.99
CA GLY A 750 -11.11 -10.14 -38.15
C GLY A 750 -10.29 -10.88 -39.20
N GLU A 751 -8.96 -11.00 -39.03
CA GLU A 751 -8.09 -11.76 -39.92
C GLU A 751 -7.75 -13.14 -39.35
N GLU A 752 -7.70 -14.17 -40.20
CA GLU A 752 -7.40 -15.54 -39.75
C GLU A 752 -5.98 -15.63 -39.18
N ALA A 753 -5.88 -16.13 -37.94
CA ALA A 753 -4.64 -16.19 -37.20
C ALA A 753 -4.24 -17.65 -36.93
N PRO A 754 -2.95 -18.01 -37.14
CA PRO A 754 -2.46 -19.31 -36.75
C PRO A 754 -2.51 -19.46 -35.22
N PHE A 755 -2.96 -20.62 -34.76
CA PHE A 755 -3.01 -20.97 -33.34
C PHE A 755 -2.54 -22.40 -33.10
N THR A 756 -2.05 -22.67 -31.90
CA THR A 756 -1.78 -24.01 -31.40
C THR A 756 -2.87 -24.43 -30.42
N TYR A 757 -3.09 -25.75 -30.32
CA TYR A 757 -4.02 -26.32 -29.35
C TYR A 757 -3.39 -27.57 -28.75
N GLU A 758 -2.93 -27.46 -27.50
CA GLU A 758 -2.25 -28.50 -26.76
C GLU A 758 -2.80 -28.53 -25.33
N ASP A 759 -3.10 -29.71 -24.80
CA ASP A 759 -3.63 -29.90 -23.43
C ASP A 759 -4.81 -28.96 -23.07
N ASN A 760 -5.74 -28.79 -24.01
CA ASN A 760 -6.91 -27.90 -23.88
C ASN A 760 -6.59 -26.41 -23.73
N VAL A 761 -5.39 -25.99 -24.16
CA VAL A 761 -4.97 -24.59 -24.20
C VAL A 761 -4.81 -24.13 -25.63
N VAL A 762 -5.54 -23.08 -25.99
CA VAL A 762 -5.38 -22.36 -27.26
C VAL A 762 -4.32 -21.29 -27.06
N SER A 763 -3.29 -21.27 -27.91
CA SER A 763 -2.26 -20.21 -27.89
C SER A 763 -2.12 -19.57 -29.28
N LEU A 764 -2.07 -18.24 -29.32
CA LEU A 764 -1.84 -17.47 -30.55
C LEU A 764 -1.09 -16.17 -30.24
N GLN A 765 -0.49 -15.57 -31.26
CA GLN A 765 0.27 -14.32 -31.11
C GLN A 765 -0.61 -13.10 -31.36
N VAL A 766 -0.54 -12.13 -30.46
CA VAL A 766 -1.15 -10.80 -30.58
C VAL A 766 -0.05 -9.78 -30.80
N ALA A 767 -0.08 -9.09 -31.93
CA ALA A 767 0.85 -8.00 -32.22
C ALA A 767 0.34 -6.68 -31.61
N TRP A 768 1.26 -5.78 -31.28
CA TRP A 768 0.88 -4.43 -30.86
C TRP A 768 0.31 -3.65 -32.07
N PRO A 769 -0.93 -3.14 -32.01
CA PRO A 769 -1.55 -2.47 -33.16
C PRO A 769 -0.99 -1.07 -33.45
N GLY A 770 -0.04 -0.57 -32.63
CA GLY A 770 0.49 0.78 -32.73
C GLY A 770 -0.40 1.85 -32.09
N SER A 771 -1.54 1.45 -31.50
CA SER A 771 -2.47 2.31 -30.76
C SER A 771 -2.80 1.69 -29.39
N SER A 772 -3.45 2.47 -28.53
CA SER A 772 -3.97 1.98 -27.25
C SER A 772 -5.27 1.18 -27.38
N GLU A 773 -5.78 0.99 -28.60
CA GLU A 773 -6.99 0.20 -28.84
C GLU A 773 -6.72 -1.28 -28.59
N PRO A 774 -7.65 -2.00 -27.93
CA PRO A 774 -7.47 -3.42 -27.69
C PRO A 774 -7.56 -4.21 -29.00
N THR A 775 -6.77 -5.27 -29.09
CA THR A 775 -6.85 -6.26 -30.17
C THR A 775 -8.00 -7.22 -29.89
N LEU A 776 -8.87 -7.43 -30.87
CA LEU A 776 -9.98 -8.38 -30.77
C LEU A 776 -9.52 -9.76 -31.20
N VAL A 777 -9.68 -10.75 -30.33
CA VAL A 777 -9.41 -12.17 -30.61
C VAL A 777 -10.73 -12.93 -30.60
N GLU A 778 -11.05 -13.62 -31.69
CA GLU A 778 -12.31 -14.37 -31.86
C GLU A 778 -12.02 -15.86 -32.03
N TYR A 779 -12.70 -16.70 -31.26
CA TYR A 779 -12.56 -18.16 -31.27
C TYR A 779 -13.85 -18.80 -31.78
N PHE A 780 -13.77 -19.54 -32.87
CA PHE A 780 -14.93 -20.21 -33.50
C PHE A 780 -14.89 -21.70 -33.23
N PHE A 781 -16.04 -22.28 -32.84
CA PHE A 781 -16.16 -23.70 -32.47
C PHE A 781 -17.03 -24.46 -33.44
#